data_AF-A0A9E3JN41-F1
#
_entry.id   AF-A0A9E3JN41-F1
#
_cell.length_a   1.000
_cell.length_b   1.000
_cell.length_c   1.000
_cell.angle_alpha   90.00
_cell.angle_beta   90.00
_cell.angle_gamma   90.00
#
_symmetry.space_group_name_H-M   'P 1'
#
loop_
_entity.id
_entity.type
_entity.pdbx_description
1 polymer ?
#
loop_
_entity_poly.entity_id
_entity_poly.type
_entity_poly.pdbx_seq_one_letter_code
_entity_poly.pdbx_strand_id
1 'polypeptide(L)'
;MTESKERRKSSRRAEPDPVRPPTPAEKKLIDHIDRTWTRERALSELKAGLQTAIEVELATIPIYLYTYYSIDRTPQGFPQTPVSRFADRAGAIIMSVAVEEMLHMSLSSNVLFSLGQMPQLYLRSPSPYPTDLPGHARLGPDRKPLALPLSRLSLAQMWHFLEIEYPAEADAPPEGSNWKTIGQIYSFARCIILSKHLRDEDFRAGDRLRQIQPTNYSPNSIDTVFPHKSFDNTCPVAAPVPGSAAHVAGFMSREDSHAGRNQLLVVNSRQTALEAIQTIDAQGEGYGPSKFDDQSDRELSHYEKFLELQSQLVGYDPKDERLPRRPKPPAPAKEQFGPEALAGVVFDVPDNPTAADYPAGRREVANLVSALYQYMLIMTESIFLQPPEHQKLYFNQALHRSMIWILDKLLQQMRQVSLQPTNASPVSARLAPTFENVDIGPRNKAFATLVSMCRNLDARYGNAPWYTTGLQSYVQMIPSLPDVSALWATPGTAGAPGCDVSKYQGVPKFPQYPPASVGEGEVRHACMGLNHCKGEGRTRDNACAGQGYCSTALEYNYADPATPSVFDHTCHVKNACAGQGGCGLYGTAEEQNHPGHNACATLGSCATPINAERFSTDGPNRGKSVWVRAREVFEEKTWPELRKQNPKLPKTPSPVPHPELFRYGPTIQWIEDYSGQGMTACGASGMSGAHSCA
;
A
#
# COMPACT_ATOMS: atom_id res chain seq x y z
N MET A 1 43.92 -9.07 -43.24
CA MET A 1 44.36 -7.96 -42.37
C MET A 1 43.88 -8.24 -40.96
N THR A 2 44.84 -8.62 -40.10
CA THR A 2 44.83 -8.63 -38.62
C THR A 2 43.54 -9.02 -37.88
N GLU A 3 43.44 -10.31 -37.56
CA GLU A 3 42.62 -10.84 -36.45
C GLU A 3 43.12 -10.27 -35.11
N SER A 4 42.26 -9.50 -34.43
CA SER A 4 42.45 -9.15 -33.03
C SER A 4 42.06 -10.35 -32.17
N LYS A 5 43.06 -11.06 -31.64
CA LYS A 5 42.89 -12.05 -30.57
C LYS A 5 42.44 -11.33 -29.29
N GLU A 6 41.14 -11.29 -29.04
CA GLU A 6 40.63 -11.07 -27.69
C GLU A 6 41.11 -12.23 -26.80
N ARG A 7 42.00 -11.90 -25.87
CA ARG A 7 42.38 -12.81 -24.78
C ARG A 7 41.13 -13.07 -23.94
N ARG A 8 40.50 -14.23 -24.12
CA ARG A 8 39.62 -14.84 -23.10
C ARG A 8 40.41 -14.95 -21.79
N LYS A 9 40.24 -13.99 -20.88
CA LYS A 9 40.62 -14.18 -19.47
C LYS A 9 39.74 -15.30 -18.92
N SER A 10 40.37 -16.32 -18.34
CA SER A 10 39.66 -17.39 -17.65
C SER A 10 38.76 -16.77 -16.56
N SER A 11 37.53 -17.27 -16.43
CA SER A 11 36.57 -16.83 -15.43
C SER A 11 37.08 -17.16 -14.02
N ARG A 12 37.86 -16.25 -13.44
CA ARG A 12 37.99 -16.18 -11.98
C ARG A 12 36.60 -15.81 -11.46
N ARG A 13 36.12 -16.53 -10.44
CA ARG A 13 34.86 -16.22 -9.75
C ARG A 13 34.89 -14.73 -9.39
N ALA A 14 33.95 -13.93 -9.89
CA ALA A 14 33.84 -12.52 -9.51
C ALA A 14 33.55 -12.47 -8.01
N GLU A 15 34.49 -11.95 -7.23
CA GLU A 15 34.26 -11.59 -5.82
C GLU A 15 33.39 -10.33 -5.78
N PRO A 16 32.54 -10.15 -4.76
CA PRO A 16 31.79 -8.92 -4.59
C PRO A 16 32.69 -7.70 -4.54
N ASP A 17 32.21 -6.57 -5.08
CA ASP A 17 32.88 -5.29 -4.89
C ASP A 17 33.03 -5.02 -3.39
N PRO A 18 34.23 -4.67 -2.92
CA PRO A 18 34.45 -4.43 -1.51
C PRO A 18 33.57 -3.27 -1.02
N VAL A 19 33.08 -3.39 0.22
CA VAL A 19 32.35 -2.31 0.88
C VAL A 19 33.26 -1.07 0.93
N ARG A 20 32.78 0.06 0.42
CA ARG A 20 33.53 1.33 0.38
C ARG A 20 33.99 1.75 1.78
N PRO A 21 35.11 2.46 1.92
CA PRO A 21 35.42 3.16 3.16
C PRO A 21 34.45 4.33 3.39
N PRO A 22 34.17 4.73 4.64
CA PRO A 22 33.25 5.83 4.90
C PRO A 22 33.81 7.19 4.45
N THR A 23 32.93 8.05 3.94
CA THR A 23 33.25 9.44 3.54
C THR A 23 33.58 10.32 4.76
N PRO A 24 34.19 11.51 4.57
CA PRO A 24 34.39 12.46 5.66
C PRO A 24 33.09 12.81 6.43
N ALA A 25 31.98 13.03 5.73
CA ALA A 25 30.68 13.30 6.35
C ALA A 25 30.15 12.09 7.14
N GLU A 26 30.28 10.88 6.59
CA GLU A 26 29.92 9.63 7.28
C GLU A 26 30.75 9.44 8.55
N LYS A 27 32.06 9.63 8.49
CA LYS A 27 32.95 9.54 9.66
C LYS A 27 32.53 10.48 10.77
N LYS A 28 32.15 11.71 10.43
CA LYS A 28 31.67 12.71 11.40
C LYS A 28 30.37 12.24 12.09
N LEU A 29 29.44 11.63 11.35
CA LEU A 29 28.22 11.10 11.94
C LEU A 29 28.49 9.85 12.79
N ILE A 30 29.35 8.94 12.33
CA ILE A 30 29.77 7.75 13.10
C ILE A 30 30.37 8.18 14.44
N ASP A 31 31.31 9.14 14.43
CA ASP A 31 31.91 9.69 15.66
C ASP A 31 30.86 10.30 16.60
N HIS A 32 29.86 10.99 16.04
CA HIS A 32 28.77 11.56 16.83
C HIS A 32 27.90 10.47 17.48
N ILE A 33 27.48 9.45 16.70
CA ILE A 33 26.71 8.31 17.17
C ILE A 33 27.47 7.57 18.29
N ASP A 34 28.76 7.30 18.08
CA ASP A 34 29.59 6.59 19.05
C ASP A 34 29.74 7.35 20.37
N ARG A 35 29.75 8.69 20.35
CA ARG A 35 29.90 9.51 21.55
C ARG A 35 28.59 9.78 22.28
N THR A 36 27.47 9.89 21.56
CA THR A 36 26.25 10.49 22.10
C THR A 36 25.04 9.55 22.15
N TRP A 37 25.04 8.46 21.39
CA TRP A 37 23.90 7.53 21.36
C TRP A 37 24.13 6.35 22.30
N THR A 38 23.02 5.77 22.78
CA THR A 38 23.00 4.43 23.38
C THR A 38 22.82 3.38 22.28
N ARG A 39 23.12 2.13 22.61
CA ARG A 39 22.89 1.01 21.69
C ARG A 39 21.41 0.83 21.36
N GLU A 40 20.52 1.00 22.34
CA GLU A 40 19.08 0.88 22.16
C GLU A 40 18.57 1.93 21.16
N ARG A 41 19.07 3.17 21.27
CA ARG A 41 18.76 4.22 20.31
C ARG A 41 19.27 3.87 18.92
N ALA A 42 20.53 3.46 18.78
CA ALA A 42 21.11 3.10 17.48
C ALA A 42 20.29 2.00 16.78
N LEU A 43 19.88 0.96 17.50
CA LEU A 43 19.01 -0.09 16.95
C LEU A 43 17.63 0.42 16.55
N SER A 44 17.01 1.26 17.38
CA SER A 44 15.69 1.84 17.09
C SER A 44 15.72 2.72 15.85
N GLU A 45 16.72 3.59 15.74
CA GLU A 45 16.90 4.52 14.61
C GLU A 45 17.22 3.76 13.32
N LEU A 46 18.07 2.71 13.39
CA LEU A 46 18.35 1.86 12.23
C LEU A 46 17.09 1.15 11.73
N LYS A 47 16.29 0.56 12.64
CA LYS A 47 15.04 -0.13 12.29
C LYS A 47 14.01 0.82 11.68
N ALA A 48 13.85 2.02 12.24
CA ALA A 48 12.95 3.04 11.72
C ALA A 48 13.42 3.58 10.35
N GLY A 49 14.72 3.82 10.20
CA GLY A 49 15.32 4.26 8.93
C GLY A 49 15.17 3.21 7.83
N LEU A 50 15.41 1.92 8.13
CA LEU A 50 15.19 0.83 7.18
C LEU A 50 13.73 0.65 6.80
N GLN A 51 12.79 0.79 7.75
CA GLN A 51 11.36 0.80 7.42
C GLN A 51 11.02 1.97 6.49
N THR A 52 11.55 3.16 6.75
CA THR A 52 11.38 4.32 5.86
C THR A 52 11.97 4.05 4.49
N ALA A 53 13.17 3.47 4.40
CA ALA A 53 13.79 3.11 3.13
C ALA A 53 12.95 2.10 2.33
N ILE A 54 12.37 1.09 2.98
CA ILE A 54 11.42 0.16 2.34
C ILE A 54 10.20 0.91 1.76
N GLU A 55 9.68 1.90 2.49
CA GLU A 55 8.56 2.74 2.01
C GLU A 55 8.97 3.64 0.84
N VAL A 56 10.24 4.10 0.79
CA VAL A 56 10.79 4.84 -0.35
C VAL A 56 10.82 3.96 -1.60
N GLU A 57 11.41 2.77 -1.54
CA GLU A 57 11.46 1.88 -2.72
C GLU A 57 10.05 1.40 -3.14
N LEU A 58 9.15 1.24 -2.18
CA LEU A 58 7.75 0.95 -2.48
C LEU A 58 7.07 2.10 -3.21
N ALA A 59 7.45 3.36 -2.92
CA ALA A 59 6.82 4.53 -3.52
C ALA A 59 7.21 4.74 -4.99
N THR A 60 8.41 4.33 -5.39
CA THR A 60 8.91 4.45 -6.78
C THR A 60 8.24 3.44 -7.73
N ILE A 61 7.98 2.22 -7.25
CA ILE A 61 7.46 1.11 -8.08
C ILE A 61 6.17 1.47 -8.85
N PRO A 62 5.09 1.98 -8.23
CA PRO A 62 3.87 2.32 -8.98
C PRO A 62 4.08 3.45 -10.00
N ILE A 63 4.98 4.40 -9.72
CA ILE A 63 5.30 5.53 -10.61
C ILE A 63 5.96 5.01 -11.91
N TYR A 64 6.92 4.10 -11.76
CA TYR A 64 7.60 3.46 -12.88
C TYR A 64 6.65 2.55 -13.66
N LEU A 65 5.88 1.72 -12.96
CA LEU A 65 4.91 0.81 -13.59
C LEU A 65 3.80 1.57 -14.32
N TYR A 66 3.29 2.68 -13.78
CA TYR A 66 2.26 3.47 -14.45
C TYR A 66 2.75 3.99 -15.81
N THR A 67 3.96 4.55 -15.84
CA THR A 67 4.62 4.99 -17.07
C THR A 67 4.85 3.81 -18.02
N TYR A 68 5.35 2.67 -17.52
CA TYR A 68 5.54 1.45 -18.31
C TYR A 68 4.25 0.99 -18.99
N TYR A 69 3.14 0.91 -18.27
CA TYR A 69 1.86 0.45 -18.81
C TYR A 69 1.22 1.43 -19.80
N SER A 70 1.62 2.71 -19.76
CA SER A 70 1.25 3.70 -20.78
C SER A 70 1.91 3.45 -22.13
N ILE A 71 2.99 2.68 -22.22
CA ILE A 71 3.74 2.45 -23.46
C ILE A 71 3.14 1.25 -24.23
N ASP A 72 2.87 1.47 -25.52
CA ASP A 72 2.69 0.37 -26.47
C ASP A 72 4.06 -0.10 -26.94
N ARG A 73 4.48 -1.27 -26.46
CA ARG A 73 5.78 -1.88 -26.79
C ARG A 73 5.77 -2.65 -28.09
N THR A 74 4.59 -2.95 -28.63
CA THR A 74 4.43 -3.64 -29.92
C THR A 74 3.46 -2.86 -30.81
N PRO A 75 3.71 -1.57 -31.05
CA PRO A 75 2.80 -0.74 -31.82
C PRO A 75 2.82 -1.15 -33.29
N GLN A 76 1.91 -0.60 -34.08
CA GLN A 76 1.89 -0.83 -35.53
C GLN A 76 3.26 -0.53 -36.15
N GLY A 77 3.79 -1.48 -36.91
CA GLY A 77 5.11 -1.38 -37.54
C GLY A 77 6.29 -1.78 -36.65
N PHE A 78 6.07 -2.31 -35.44
CA PHE A 78 7.12 -2.93 -34.65
C PHE A 78 7.68 -4.20 -35.33
N PRO A 79 9.00 -4.43 -35.36
CA PRO A 79 10.11 -3.57 -34.88
C PRO A 79 10.76 -2.72 -36.01
N GLN A 80 10.03 -2.44 -37.10
CA GLN A 80 10.58 -1.83 -38.32
C GLN A 80 10.86 -0.34 -38.19
N THR A 81 9.97 0.41 -37.53
CA THR A 81 10.12 1.88 -37.41
C THR A 81 11.01 2.26 -36.22
N PRO A 82 11.79 3.35 -36.31
CA PRO A 82 12.59 3.81 -35.17
C PRO A 82 11.77 4.10 -33.91
N VAL A 83 10.61 4.75 -34.04
CA VAL A 83 9.72 5.07 -32.90
C VAL A 83 9.17 3.81 -32.22
N SER A 84 8.88 2.74 -32.97
CA SER A 84 8.44 1.47 -32.37
C SER A 84 9.53 0.79 -31.54
N ARG A 85 10.79 0.83 -32.02
CA ARG A 85 11.93 0.31 -31.26
C ARG A 85 12.28 1.20 -30.07
N PHE A 86 12.11 2.51 -30.21
CA PHE A 86 12.21 3.45 -29.10
C PHE A 86 11.20 3.12 -28.00
N ALA A 87 9.93 2.92 -28.34
CA ALA A 87 8.89 2.58 -27.38
C ALA A 87 9.21 1.28 -26.62
N ASP A 88 9.62 0.23 -27.34
CA ASP A 88 10.01 -1.03 -26.69
C ASP A 88 11.25 -0.88 -25.81
N ARG A 89 12.26 -0.12 -26.26
CA ARG A 89 13.44 0.23 -25.46
C ARG A 89 13.10 1.02 -24.20
N ALA A 90 12.22 2.02 -24.31
CA ALA A 90 11.75 2.82 -23.19
C ALA A 90 11.05 1.93 -22.15
N GLY A 91 10.17 1.04 -22.61
CA GLY A 91 9.53 0.03 -21.76
C GLY A 91 10.54 -0.89 -21.07
N ALA A 92 11.54 -1.39 -21.80
CA ALA A 92 12.58 -2.26 -21.25
C ALA A 92 13.44 -1.57 -20.18
N ILE A 93 13.83 -0.31 -20.38
CA ILE A 93 14.60 0.49 -19.41
C ILE A 93 13.78 0.73 -18.14
N ILE A 94 12.53 1.17 -18.28
CA ILE A 94 11.67 1.45 -17.13
C ILE A 94 11.38 0.18 -16.34
N MET A 95 11.15 -0.94 -17.03
CA MET A 95 10.95 -2.23 -16.37
C MET A 95 12.22 -2.74 -15.67
N SER A 96 13.41 -2.56 -16.25
CA SER A 96 14.65 -2.98 -15.58
C SER A 96 14.86 -2.20 -14.27
N VAL A 97 14.61 -0.89 -14.28
CA VAL A 97 14.67 -0.08 -13.06
C VAL A 97 13.62 -0.53 -12.05
N ALA A 98 12.34 -0.69 -12.46
CA ALA A 98 11.30 -1.15 -11.54
C ALA A 98 11.58 -2.53 -10.90
N VAL A 99 12.26 -3.44 -11.61
CA VAL A 99 12.71 -4.73 -11.07
C VAL A 99 13.87 -4.54 -10.06
N GLU A 100 14.76 -3.60 -10.30
CA GLU A 100 15.83 -3.21 -9.37
C GLU A 100 15.26 -2.54 -8.11
N GLU A 101 14.24 -1.69 -8.22
CA GLU A 101 13.51 -1.14 -7.04
C GLU A 101 12.88 -2.25 -6.18
N MET A 102 12.32 -3.29 -6.81
CA MET A 102 11.80 -4.46 -6.09
C MET A 102 12.92 -5.25 -5.38
N LEU A 103 14.12 -5.30 -5.98
CA LEU A 103 15.32 -5.84 -5.35
C LEU A 103 15.74 -4.99 -4.14
N HIS A 104 15.75 -3.66 -4.27
CA HIS A 104 16.13 -2.74 -3.18
C HIS A 104 15.18 -2.85 -2.00
N MET A 105 13.87 -2.86 -2.27
CA MET A 105 12.83 -3.13 -1.27
C MET A 105 13.08 -4.48 -0.56
N SER A 106 13.48 -5.51 -1.32
CA SER A 106 13.79 -6.85 -0.79
C SER A 106 15.06 -6.87 0.08
N LEU A 107 16.11 -6.15 -0.34
CA LEU A 107 17.37 -6.03 0.40
C LEU A 107 17.15 -5.28 1.71
N SER A 108 16.50 -4.11 1.67
CA SER A 108 16.15 -3.33 2.87
C SER A 108 15.26 -4.14 3.82
N SER A 109 14.31 -4.89 3.28
CA SER A 109 13.47 -5.83 4.04
C SER A 109 14.29 -6.96 4.70
N ASN A 110 15.26 -7.55 4.00
CA ASN A 110 16.14 -8.58 4.56
C ASN A 110 17.03 -8.01 5.69
N VAL A 111 17.56 -6.79 5.53
CA VAL A 111 18.33 -6.12 6.59
C VAL A 111 17.44 -5.89 7.82
N LEU A 112 16.24 -5.31 7.65
CA LEU A 112 15.31 -5.06 8.75
C LEU A 112 14.88 -6.36 9.46
N PHE A 113 14.56 -7.40 8.68
CA PHE A 113 14.18 -8.71 9.20
C PHE A 113 15.33 -9.36 9.98
N SER A 114 16.57 -9.26 9.51
CA SER A 114 17.74 -9.80 10.21
C SER A 114 17.95 -9.20 11.61
N LEU A 115 17.50 -7.96 11.82
CA LEU A 115 17.46 -7.26 13.11
C LEU A 115 16.27 -7.66 14.00
N GLY A 116 15.49 -8.67 13.58
CA GLY A 116 14.36 -9.22 14.31
C GLY A 116 13.08 -8.40 14.20
N GLN A 117 12.92 -7.58 13.16
CA GLN A 117 11.71 -6.79 12.92
C GLN A 117 11.08 -7.15 11.57
N MET A 118 9.79 -7.48 11.57
CA MET A 118 9.04 -7.75 10.34
C MET A 118 8.88 -6.47 9.49
N PRO A 119 9.31 -6.48 8.23
CA PRO A 119 8.98 -5.42 7.26
C PRO A 119 7.48 -5.19 7.16
N GLN A 120 7.05 -3.93 7.05
CA GLN A 120 5.67 -3.55 6.81
C GLN A 120 5.54 -2.88 5.43
N LEU A 121 4.59 -3.35 4.61
CA LEU A 121 4.32 -2.92 3.23
C LEU A 121 2.83 -2.63 3.02
N TYR A 122 1.94 -3.47 3.55
CA TYR A 122 0.49 -3.24 3.43
C TYR A 122 0.11 -1.91 4.11
N LEU A 123 -0.69 -1.10 3.42
CA LEU A 123 -1.04 0.27 3.81
C LEU A 123 0.14 1.25 3.89
N ARG A 124 1.30 0.92 3.29
CA ARG A 124 2.49 1.79 3.23
C ARG A 124 2.80 2.33 1.84
N SER A 125 1.93 2.06 0.86
CA SER A 125 2.06 2.65 -0.47
C SER A 125 1.77 4.16 -0.41
N PRO A 126 2.46 5.01 -1.18
CA PRO A 126 2.20 6.45 -1.21
C PRO A 126 0.76 6.77 -1.59
N SER A 127 0.20 7.80 -0.94
CA SER A 127 -1.14 8.31 -1.24
C SER A 127 -1.34 9.71 -0.65
N PRO A 128 -2.05 10.62 -1.34
CA PRO A 128 -2.53 10.53 -2.74
C PRO A 128 -1.43 10.90 -3.76
N TYR A 129 -1.66 10.62 -5.05
CA TYR A 129 -0.81 11.11 -6.14
C TYR A 129 -1.28 12.48 -6.66
N PRO A 130 -0.36 13.39 -7.05
CA PRO A 130 1.09 13.27 -6.95
C PRO A 130 1.56 13.22 -5.49
N THR A 131 2.60 12.43 -5.23
CA THR A 131 3.10 12.12 -3.88
C THR A 131 4.49 12.71 -3.64
N ASP A 132 4.91 12.73 -2.38
CA ASP A 132 6.32 12.89 -1.98
C ASP A 132 6.93 11.52 -1.62
N LEU A 133 8.24 11.45 -1.42
CA LEU A 133 8.93 10.28 -0.90
C LEU A 133 8.96 10.30 0.64
N PRO A 134 8.74 9.16 1.33
CA PRO A 134 8.74 9.10 2.78
C PRO A 134 9.99 9.68 3.44
N GLY A 135 9.83 10.74 4.23
CA GLY A 135 10.92 11.39 4.96
C GLY A 135 11.84 12.27 4.10
N HIS A 136 11.55 12.46 2.82
CA HIS A 136 12.28 13.37 1.94
C HIS A 136 12.06 14.85 2.34
N ALA A 137 13.00 15.70 1.96
CA ALA A 137 12.89 17.14 2.15
C ALA A 137 11.79 17.72 1.26
N ARG A 138 11.10 18.77 1.73
CA ARG A 138 9.97 19.33 0.98
C ARG A 138 10.29 19.72 -0.48
N LEU A 139 11.54 20.11 -0.76
CA LEU A 139 11.95 20.59 -2.08
C LEU A 139 12.83 19.56 -2.80
N GLY A 140 12.54 19.31 -4.07
CA GLY A 140 13.39 18.53 -4.96
C GLY A 140 14.61 19.31 -5.48
N PRO A 141 15.41 18.68 -6.35
CA PRO A 141 16.65 19.26 -6.90
C PRO A 141 16.44 20.60 -7.64
N ASP A 142 15.27 20.81 -8.27
CA ASP A 142 14.92 22.05 -8.96
C ASP A 142 14.43 23.18 -8.02
N ARG A 143 14.46 22.94 -6.70
CA ARG A 143 14.00 23.83 -5.63
C ARG A 143 12.49 24.08 -5.61
N LYS A 144 11.69 23.22 -6.25
CA LYS A 144 10.22 23.21 -6.13
C LYS A 144 9.76 22.09 -5.21
N PRO A 145 8.52 22.16 -4.69
CA PRO A 145 7.96 21.06 -3.92
C PRO A 145 8.02 19.76 -4.70
N LEU A 146 8.55 18.69 -4.09
CA LEU A 146 8.56 17.38 -4.72
C LEU A 146 7.10 16.90 -4.86
N ALA A 147 6.71 16.56 -6.08
CA ALA A 147 5.35 16.16 -6.41
C ALA A 147 5.41 15.14 -7.56
N LEU A 148 5.60 13.88 -7.21
CA LEU A 148 5.82 12.77 -8.13
C LEU A 148 4.48 12.23 -8.64
N PRO A 149 4.16 12.36 -9.94
CA PRO A 149 2.87 11.97 -10.47
C PRO A 149 2.87 10.54 -11.02
N LEU A 150 1.68 9.94 -11.05
CA LEU A 150 1.37 8.87 -12.00
C LEU A 150 1.07 9.53 -13.35
N SER A 151 1.99 9.41 -14.31
CA SER A 151 1.80 9.98 -15.66
C SER A 151 2.40 9.09 -16.74
N ARG A 152 1.93 9.28 -17.96
CA ARG A 152 2.41 8.56 -19.15
C ARG A 152 3.82 8.99 -19.57
N LEU A 153 4.46 8.17 -20.42
CA LEU A 153 5.78 8.49 -20.97
C LEU A 153 5.76 9.85 -21.66
N SER A 154 6.55 10.79 -21.12
CA SER A 154 6.69 12.16 -21.63
C SER A 154 8.03 12.75 -21.17
N LEU A 155 8.45 13.86 -21.78
CA LEU A 155 9.65 14.58 -21.36
C LEU A 155 9.56 15.02 -19.88
N ALA A 156 8.37 15.47 -19.45
CA ALA A 156 8.10 15.87 -18.07
C ALA A 156 8.15 14.68 -17.11
N GLN A 157 7.58 13.53 -17.48
CA GLN A 157 7.64 12.34 -16.63
C GLN A 157 9.06 11.80 -16.46
N MET A 158 9.90 11.89 -17.50
CA MET A 158 11.32 11.56 -17.38
C MET A 158 12.06 12.51 -16.42
N TRP A 159 11.65 13.77 -16.31
CA TRP A 159 12.21 14.66 -15.28
C TRP A 159 11.87 14.17 -13.87
N HIS A 160 10.64 13.76 -13.62
CA HIS A 160 10.25 13.22 -12.30
C HIS A 160 11.03 11.95 -11.94
N PHE A 161 11.39 11.11 -12.91
CA PHE A 161 12.25 9.95 -12.67
C PHE A 161 13.68 10.38 -12.29
N LEU A 162 14.23 11.41 -12.95
CA LEU A 162 15.52 12.00 -12.58
C LEU A 162 15.50 12.69 -11.22
N GLU A 163 14.35 13.21 -10.77
CA GLU A 163 14.20 13.76 -9.42
C GLU A 163 14.27 12.69 -8.34
N ILE A 164 13.72 11.50 -8.60
CA ILE A 164 13.80 10.34 -7.70
C ILE A 164 15.24 9.85 -7.60
N GLU A 165 15.87 9.58 -8.75
CA GLU A 165 17.20 8.98 -8.85
C GLU A 165 18.34 10.01 -8.78
N TYR A 166 18.06 11.23 -8.32
CA TYR A 166 19.02 12.32 -8.39
C TYR A 166 20.27 11.98 -7.56
N PRO A 167 21.49 12.06 -8.13
CA PRO A 167 22.67 11.59 -7.45
C PRO A 167 23.10 12.48 -6.29
N ALA A 168 23.49 11.87 -5.18
CA ALA A 168 24.11 12.59 -4.08
C ALA A 168 25.46 13.21 -4.50
N GLU A 169 25.81 14.34 -3.90
CA GLU A 169 27.18 14.82 -3.93
C GLU A 169 28.10 13.82 -3.19
N ALA A 170 29.34 13.65 -3.64
CA ALA A 170 30.23 12.59 -3.14
C ALA A 170 30.54 12.60 -1.62
N ASP A 171 30.33 13.74 -0.93
CA ASP A 171 30.44 13.89 0.52
C ASP A 171 29.16 14.51 1.11
N ALA A 172 28.00 14.19 0.53
CA ALA A 172 26.70 14.61 1.03
C ALA A 172 26.52 14.14 2.49
N PRO A 173 25.94 14.98 3.36
CA PRO A 173 25.70 14.60 4.75
C PRO A 173 24.69 13.44 4.81
N PRO A 174 24.95 12.39 5.61
CA PRO A 174 23.96 11.34 5.82
C PRO A 174 22.77 11.88 6.63
N GLU A 175 21.55 11.64 6.18
CA GLU A 175 20.32 12.20 6.77
C GLU A 175 19.24 11.13 6.88
N GLY A 176 18.76 10.85 8.10
CA GLY A 176 17.65 9.90 8.34
C GLY A 176 16.26 10.50 8.16
N SER A 177 16.16 11.81 7.94
CA SER A 177 14.93 12.57 7.73
C SER A 177 15.27 13.89 7.04
N ASN A 178 14.36 14.43 6.24
CA ASN A 178 14.57 15.65 5.45
C ASN A 178 15.81 15.50 4.53
N TRP A 179 16.04 14.28 4.03
CA TRP A 179 17.07 13.94 3.05
C TRP A 179 16.65 14.44 1.66
N LYS A 180 17.61 14.65 0.76
CA LYS A 180 17.40 15.21 -0.59
C LYS A 180 17.65 14.21 -1.72
N THR A 181 18.41 13.16 -1.45
CA THR A 181 18.66 12.05 -2.38
C THR A 181 18.57 10.73 -1.63
N ILE A 182 18.22 9.66 -2.34
CA ILE A 182 18.08 8.31 -1.77
C ILE A 182 19.42 7.84 -1.16
N GLY A 183 20.57 8.20 -1.74
CA GLY A 183 21.89 7.90 -1.16
C GLY A 183 22.08 8.43 0.26
N GLN A 184 21.47 9.57 0.65
CA GLN A 184 21.64 10.15 1.99
C GLN A 184 20.97 9.31 3.09
N ILE A 185 19.78 8.74 2.85
CA ILE A 185 19.08 7.89 3.83
C ILE A 185 19.82 6.54 4.00
N TYR A 186 20.33 5.97 2.91
CA TYR A 186 21.15 4.76 2.97
C TYR A 186 22.51 4.99 3.62
N SER A 187 23.15 6.13 3.36
CA SER A 187 24.37 6.55 4.06
C SER A 187 24.12 6.72 5.57
N PHE A 188 22.94 7.20 5.97
CA PHE A 188 22.58 7.31 7.39
C PHE A 188 22.45 5.93 8.05
N ALA A 189 21.72 4.99 7.43
CA ALA A 189 21.63 3.61 7.91
C ALA A 189 23.01 2.94 8.00
N ARG A 190 23.83 3.12 6.96
CA ARG A 190 25.22 2.65 6.89
C ARG A 190 26.09 3.20 8.02
N CYS A 191 25.98 4.49 8.36
CA CYS A 191 26.69 5.07 9.51
C CYS A 191 26.33 4.39 10.83
N ILE A 192 25.04 4.09 11.03
CA ILE A 192 24.60 3.38 12.24
C ILE A 192 25.18 1.96 12.28
N ILE A 193 25.17 1.24 11.16
CA ILE A 193 25.76 -0.11 11.04
C ILE A 193 27.27 -0.08 11.25
N LEU A 194 27.97 0.98 10.85
CA LEU A 194 29.40 1.16 11.04
C LEU A 194 29.80 1.54 12.47
N SER A 195 28.88 2.11 13.25
CA SER A 195 29.12 2.52 14.64
C SER A 195 29.53 1.36 15.56
N LYS A 196 30.11 1.68 16.71
CA LYS A 196 30.52 0.68 17.72
C LYS A 196 29.35 -0.03 18.41
N HIS A 197 28.13 0.50 18.25
CA HIS A 197 26.93 0.00 18.91
C HIS A 197 26.36 -1.27 18.25
N LEU A 198 26.69 -1.49 16.97
CA LEU A 198 26.18 -2.59 16.17
C LEU A 198 27.25 -3.68 16.04
N ARG A 199 26.84 -4.94 16.17
CA ARG A 199 27.68 -6.14 16.07
C ARG A 199 27.05 -7.15 15.12
N ASP A 200 27.83 -8.15 14.70
CA ASP A 200 27.33 -9.19 13.80
C ASP A 200 26.16 -9.98 14.37
N GLU A 201 26.09 -10.14 15.69
CA GLU A 201 24.99 -10.87 16.35
C GLU A 201 23.65 -10.17 16.19
N ASP A 202 23.64 -8.85 16.00
CA ASP A 202 22.41 -8.07 15.86
C ASP A 202 21.65 -8.44 14.58
N PHE A 203 22.39 -8.84 13.53
CA PHE A 203 21.87 -9.26 12.22
C PHE A 203 21.50 -10.75 12.16
N ARG A 204 21.38 -11.40 13.33
CA ARG A 204 21.00 -12.82 13.44
C ARG A 204 19.73 -13.03 14.26
N ALA A 205 19.02 -11.95 14.58
CA ALA A 205 17.77 -12.00 15.33
C ALA A 205 16.62 -12.56 14.49
N GLY A 206 16.61 -12.28 13.18
CA GLY A 206 15.70 -12.92 12.21
C GLY A 206 16.26 -14.23 11.66
N ASP A 207 15.38 -15.19 11.37
CA ASP A 207 15.77 -16.47 10.76
C ASP A 207 16.29 -16.26 9.33
N ARG A 208 17.60 -16.45 9.13
CA ARG A 208 18.27 -16.32 7.83
C ARG A 208 17.61 -17.14 6.71
N LEU A 209 17.03 -18.30 7.03
CA LEU A 209 16.39 -19.16 6.03
C LEU A 209 14.99 -18.70 5.64
N ARG A 210 14.39 -17.77 6.40
CA ARG A 210 13.09 -17.15 6.10
C ARG A 210 13.20 -15.78 5.44
N GLN A 211 14.40 -15.21 5.35
CA GLN A 211 14.65 -14.05 4.51
C GLN A 211 14.34 -14.35 3.04
N ILE A 212 14.16 -13.32 2.21
CA ILE A 212 13.97 -13.49 0.76
C ILE A 212 15.29 -14.03 0.19
N GLN A 213 15.24 -15.23 -0.41
CA GLN A 213 16.46 -15.92 -0.82
C GLN A 213 17.00 -15.41 -2.17
N PRO A 214 18.32 -15.51 -2.43
CA PRO A 214 18.94 -15.05 -3.67
C PRO A 214 18.32 -15.62 -4.95
N THR A 215 17.78 -16.85 -4.88
CA THR A 215 17.13 -17.51 -6.03
C THR A 215 15.77 -16.92 -6.39
N ASN A 216 15.26 -15.95 -5.62
CA ASN A 216 14.01 -15.26 -5.87
C ASN A 216 14.17 -14.02 -6.75
N TYR A 217 15.40 -13.63 -7.10
CA TYR A 217 15.65 -12.50 -7.99
C TYR A 217 16.18 -12.96 -9.35
N SER A 218 15.77 -12.26 -10.42
CA SER A 218 16.30 -12.45 -11.76
C SER A 218 16.51 -11.07 -12.40
N PRO A 219 17.76 -10.71 -12.75
CA PRO A 219 18.07 -9.36 -13.23
C PRO A 219 17.55 -9.09 -14.65
N ASN A 220 17.33 -10.14 -15.46
CA ASN A 220 16.79 -9.97 -16.81
C ASN A 220 15.56 -10.86 -17.03
N SER A 221 14.60 -10.32 -17.77
CA SER A 221 13.45 -11.06 -18.31
C SER A 221 13.20 -10.63 -19.76
N ILE A 222 12.19 -11.24 -20.42
CA ILE A 222 11.81 -10.78 -21.76
C ILE A 222 11.30 -9.33 -21.75
N ASP A 223 10.76 -8.88 -20.61
CA ASP A 223 10.25 -7.52 -20.47
C ASP A 223 11.37 -6.49 -20.24
N THR A 224 12.61 -6.90 -19.97
CA THR A 224 13.79 -6.01 -19.86
C THR A 224 14.69 -6.05 -21.10
N VAL A 225 14.25 -6.70 -22.17
CA VAL A 225 14.96 -6.83 -23.45
C VAL A 225 14.25 -6.04 -24.55
N PHE A 226 15.02 -5.49 -25.49
CA PHE A 226 14.49 -4.81 -26.67
C PHE A 226 15.39 -5.03 -27.90
N PRO A 227 14.93 -4.77 -29.14
CA PRO A 227 15.75 -4.91 -30.33
C PRO A 227 16.50 -3.60 -30.67
N HIS A 228 17.83 -3.66 -30.79
CA HIS A 228 18.64 -2.54 -31.29
C HIS A 228 18.40 -2.22 -32.77
N LYS A 229 17.95 -3.21 -33.54
CA LYS A 229 17.71 -3.14 -34.99
C LYS A 229 16.42 -3.89 -35.35
N SER A 230 15.86 -3.61 -36.52
CA SER A 230 14.72 -4.38 -37.02
C SER A 230 15.08 -5.86 -37.23
N PHE A 231 14.08 -6.73 -37.08
CA PHE A 231 14.12 -8.15 -37.45
C PHE A 231 12.77 -8.57 -38.03
N ASP A 232 12.70 -9.74 -38.67
CA ASP A 232 11.43 -10.28 -39.17
C ASP A 232 10.69 -11.01 -38.04
N ASN A 233 9.65 -10.36 -37.50
CA ASN A 233 8.77 -10.94 -36.49
C ASN A 233 7.59 -11.72 -37.08
N THR A 234 7.42 -11.72 -38.41
CA THR A 234 6.37 -12.49 -39.11
C THR A 234 6.87 -13.86 -39.58
N CYS A 235 8.15 -13.97 -39.91
CA CYS A 235 8.84 -15.22 -40.24
C CYS A 235 10.12 -15.37 -39.37
N PRO A 236 9.97 -15.59 -38.05
CA PRO A 236 11.12 -15.66 -37.14
C PRO A 236 12.01 -16.86 -37.45
N VAL A 237 13.33 -16.64 -37.43
CA VAL A 237 14.35 -17.70 -37.51
C VAL A 237 14.81 -18.12 -36.11
N ALA A 238 15.30 -19.35 -35.96
CA ALA A 238 15.75 -19.88 -34.68
C ALA A 238 16.91 -19.07 -34.08
N ALA A 239 16.88 -18.83 -32.76
CA ALA A 239 18.05 -18.26 -32.07
C ALA A 239 19.18 -19.29 -31.98
N PRO A 240 20.47 -18.90 -32.06
CA PRO A 240 21.00 -17.54 -32.26
C PRO A 240 21.37 -17.23 -33.72
N VAL A 241 20.61 -17.72 -34.71
CA VAL A 241 20.93 -17.51 -36.14
C VAL A 241 20.83 -16.02 -36.52
N PRO A 242 21.71 -15.49 -37.40
CA PRO A 242 21.59 -14.13 -37.93
C PRO A 242 20.17 -13.85 -38.45
N GLY A 243 19.60 -12.70 -38.05
CA GLY A 243 18.22 -12.33 -38.36
C GLY A 243 17.19 -12.73 -37.30
N SER A 244 17.55 -13.54 -36.30
CA SER A 244 16.69 -13.81 -35.14
C SER A 244 16.57 -12.60 -34.21
N ALA A 245 15.50 -12.53 -33.42
CA ALA A 245 15.33 -11.52 -32.38
C ALA A 245 16.53 -11.50 -31.40
N ALA A 246 17.06 -12.68 -31.05
CA ALA A 246 18.22 -12.81 -30.16
C ALA A 246 19.50 -12.15 -30.73
N HIS A 247 19.65 -12.10 -32.06
CA HIS A 247 20.82 -11.48 -32.70
C HIS A 247 20.81 -9.94 -32.62
N VAL A 248 19.62 -9.35 -32.46
CA VAL A 248 19.45 -7.89 -32.36
C VAL A 248 19.07 -7.44 -30.95
N ALA A 249 18.97 -8.36 -29.99
CA ALA A 249 18.57 -8.10 -28.62
C ALA A 249 19.60 -7.25 -27.86
N GLY A 250 19.11 -6.21 -27.19
CA GLY A 250 19.78 -5.45 -26.14
C GLY A 250 19.27 -5.91 -24.78
N PHE A 251 20.20 -6.09 -23.85
CA PHE A 251 19.92 -6.51 -22.47
C PHE A 251 20.24 -5.34 -21.54
N MET A 252 19.32 -5.03 -20.63
CA MET A 252 19.49 -3.90 -19.70
C MET A 252 20.41 -4.21 -18.54
N SER A 253 20.39 -5.44 -18.04
CA SER A 253 21.29 -5.86 -16.97
C SER A 253 22.39 -6.79 -17.47
N ARG A 254 23.56 -6.77 -16.85
CA ARG A 254 24.70 -7.65 -17.20
C ARG A 254 25.00 -8.63 -16.08
N GLU A 255 25.40 -9.86 -16.44
CA GLU A 255 25.66 -10.95 -15.47
C GLU A 255 26.78 -10.64 -14.46
N ASP A 256 27.69 -9.74 -14.79
CA ASP A 256 28.83 -9.38 -13.94
C ASP A 256 28.79 -7.97 -13.38
N SER A 257 27.65 -7.29 -13.49
CA SER A 257 27.55 -5.90 -13.09
C SER A 257 27.47 -5.66 -11.60
N HIS A 258 27.33 -6.65 -10.70
CA HIS A 258 27.30 -6.34 -9.25
C HIS A 258 27.77 -7.45 -8.32
N ALA A 259 28.42 -7.01 -7.22
CA ALA A 259 28.56 -7.62 -5.89
C ALA A 259 28.57 -9.15 -5.78
N GLY A 260 29.25 -9.84 -6.69
CA GLY A 260 29.50 -11.28 -6.62
C GLY A 260 28.43 -12.10 -7.35
N ARG A 261 28.06 -13.25 -6.79
CA ARG A 261 27.25 -14.24 -7.54
C ARG A 261 25.76 -13.91 -7.65
N ASN A 262 25.20 -13.16 -6.70
CA ASN A 262 23.77 -12.84 -6.65
C ASN A 262 23.58 -11.43 -6.07
N GLN A 263 22.78 -10.58 -6.73
CA GLN A 263 22.48 -9.22 -6.28
C GLN A 263 21.58 -9.20 -5.03
N LEU A 264 20.60 -10.11 -4.96
CA LEU A 264 19.82 -10.35 -3.75
C LEU A 264 20.62 -11.27 -2.81
N LEU A 265 20.80 -10.83 -1.56
CA LEU A 265 21.55 -11.56 -0.55
C LEU A 265 20.78 -11.70 0.77
N VAL A 266 21.10 -12.77 1.50
CA VAL A 266 20.66 -12.93 2.89
C VAL A 266 21.64 -12.24 3.82
N VAL A 267 21.10 -11.55 4.83
CA VAL A 267 21.85 -10.75 5.78
C VAL A 267 22.03 -11.53 7.08
N ASN A 268 23.27 -11.70 7.54
CA ASN A 268 23.60 -12.45 8.77
C ASN A 268 24.79 -11.88 9.55
N SER A 269 25.28 -10.70 9.14
CA SER A 269 26.43 -10.00 9.68
C SER A 269 26.36 -8.51 9.30
N ARG A 270 27.20 -7.69 9.94
CA ARG A 270 27.38 -6.29 9.54
C ARG A 270 27.88 -6.18 8.11
N GLN A 271 28.80 -7.06 7.71
CA GLN A 271 29.38 -7.06 6.37
C GLN A 271 28.31 -7.27 5.29
N THR A 272 27.46 -8.28 5.44
CA THR A 272 26.38 -8.56 4.47
C THR A 272 25.31 -7.46 4.46
N ALA A 273 25.03 -6.82 5.60
CA ALA A 273 24.14 -5.66 5.65
C ALA A 273 24.72 -4.44 4.90
N LEU A 274 26.02 -4.20 5.03
CA LEU A 274 26.72 -3.13 4.30
C LEU A 274 26.81 -3.41 2.79
N GLU A 275 26.98 -4.67 2.40
CA GLU A 275 26.92 -5.11 1.00
C GLU A 275 25.52 -4.85 0.42
N ALA A 276 24.45 -5.18 1.15
CA ALA A 276 23.08 -4.91 0.72
C ALA A 276 22.85 -3.40 0.48
N ILE A 277 23.23 -2.54 1.43
CA ILE A 277 23.09 -1.09 1.29
C ILE A 277 23.93 -0.55 0.13
N GLN A 278 25.15 -1.06 -0.06
CA GLN A 278 25.99 -0.62 -1.16
C GLN A 278 25.41 -1.00 -2.53
N THR A 279 24.80 -2.17 -2.66
CA THR A 279 24.12 -2.57 -3.91
C THR A 279 23.00 -1.60 -4.26
N ILE A 280 22.18 -1.22 -3.28
CA ILE A 280 21.07 -0.28 -3.48
C ILE A 280 21.58 1.09 -3.95
N ASP A 281 22.50 1.67 -3.19
CA ASP A 281 23.07 2.99 -3.48
C ASP A 281 23.73 3.04 -4.87
N ALA A 282 24.48 1.99 -5.22
CA ALA A 282 25.20 1.96 -6.49
C ALA A 282 24.26 1.83 -7.69
N GLN A 283 23.18 1.04 -7.58
CA GLN A 283 22.21 0.85 -8.68
C GLN A 283 21.35 2.10 -8.94
N GLY A 284 20.90 2.79 -7.89
CA GLY A 284 20.10 4.02 -8.02
C GLY A 284 20.90 5.18 -8.61
N GLU A 285 21.83 5.73 -7.84
CA GLU A 285 22.54 6.97 -8.20
C GLU A 285 23.92 6.77 -8.85
N GLY A 286 24.50 5.56 -8.76
CA GLY A 286 25.81 5.23 -9.33
C GLY A 286 26.95 5.16 -8.30
N TYR A 287 28.10 4.65 -8.72
CA TYR A 287 29.27 4.52 -7.85
C TYR A 287 30.01 5.86 -7.68
N GLY A 288 29.53 6.71 -6.77
CA GLY A 288 30.07 8.06 -6.56
C GLY A 288 29.73 8.99 -7.73
N PRO A 289 30.67 9.77 -8.30
CA PRO A 289 30.38 10.63 -9.47
C PRO A 289 30.34 9.85 -10.80
N SER A 290 30.37 8.51 -10.75
CA SER A 290 30.34 7.64 -11.93
C SER A 290 28.93 7.56 -12.49
N LYS A 291 28.83 7.44 -13.81
CA LYS A 291 27.57 7.13 -14.50
C LYS A 291 27.21 5.64 -14.45
N PHE A 292 28.15 4.82 -13.99
CA PHE A 292 28.00 3.38 -13.87
C PHE A 292 27.66 3.02 -12.43
N ASP A 293 26.88 1.97 -12.29
CA ASP A 293 26.43 1.41 -11.01
C ASP A 293 27.44 0.41 -10.41
N ASP A 294 28.58 0.21 -11.07
CA ASP A 294 29.60 -0.74 -10.68
C ASP A 294 31.03 -0.23 -10.96
N GLN A 295 32.04 -0.92 -10.43
CA GLN A 295 33.45 -0.64 -10.76
C GLN A 295 33.86 -1.22 -12.13
N SER A 296 33.02 -2.04 -12.75
CA SER A 296 33.33 -2.75 -13.99
C SER A 296 33.00 -1.93 -15.24
N ASP A 297 32.30 -0.80 -15.06
CA ASP A 297 31.75 0.13 -16.03
C ASP A 297 30.82 -0.56 -17.05
N ARG A 298 30.03 -1.56 -16.61
CA ARG A 298 29.23 -2.41 -17.51
C ARG A 298 27.74 -2.16 -17.50
N GLU A 299 27.21 -1.56 -16.44
CA GLU A 299 25.80 -1.20 -16.31
C GLU A 299 25.66 0.25 -15.83
N LEU A 300 24.62 0.92 -16.33
CA LEU A 300 24.34 2.33 -16.03
C LEU A 300 23.45 2.41 -14.80
N SER A 301 23.69 3.40 -13.95
CA SER A 301 22.78 3.72 -12.85
C SER A 301 21.39 4.10 -13.36
N HIS A 302 20.38 4.04 -12.49
CA HIS A 302 19.00 4.41 -12.84
C HIS A 302 18.91 5.83 -13.38
N TYR A 303 19.58 6.77 -12.71
CA TYR A 303 19.69 8.15 -13.15
C TYR A 303 20.15 8.25 -14.62
N GLU A 304 21.19 7.50 -14.99
CA GLU A 304 21.77 7.56 -16.33
C GLU A 304 20.97 6.80 -17.38
N LYS A 305 20.33 5.69 -16.99
CA LYS A 305 19.33 4.98 -17.79
C LYS A 305 18.21 5.94 -18.20
N PHE A 306 17.68 6.73 -17.25
CA PHE A 306 16.62 7.71 -17.51
C PHE A 306 17.11 8.96 -18.24
N LEU A 307 18.32 9.44 -17.98
CA LEU A 307 18.89 10.59 -18.67
C LEU A 307 19.17 10.29 -20.15
N GLU A 308 19.66 9.08 -20.46
CA GLU A 308 19.81 8.62 -21.85
C GLU A 308 18.44 8.55 -22.54
N LEU A 309 17.41 8.05 -21.87
CA LEU A 309 16.05 7.98 -22.40
C LEU A 309 15.47 9.39 -22.64
N GLN A 310 15.65 10.32 -21.70
CA GLN A 310 15.22 11.70 -21.83
C GLN A 310 15.92 12.41 -23.00
N SER A 311 17.19 12.11 -23.26
CA SER A 311 17.95 12.70 -24.38
C SER A 311 17.36 12.39 -25.77
N GLN A 312 16.54 11.33 -25.87
CA GLN A 312 15.83 10.91 -27.08
C GLN A 312 14.45 11.56 -27.24
N LEU A 313 14.08 12.50 -26.36
CA LEU A 313 12.82 13.22 -26.45
C LEU A 313 13.04 14.67 -26.89
N VAL A 314 12.18 15.17 -27.77
CA VAL A 314 12.23 16.57 -28.22
C VAL A 314 11.99 17.50 -27.03
N GLY A 315 12.86 18.50 -26.86
CA GLY A 315 12.82 19.46 -25.77
C GLY A 315 13.86 19.22 -24.67
N TYR A 316 14.59 18.09 -24.70
CA TYR A 316 15.75 17.89 -23.83
C TYR A 316 16.86 18.91 -24.11
N ASP A 317 17.38 19.54 -23.05
CA ASP A 317 18.53 20.45 -23.09
C ASP A 317 19.61 19.96 -22.10
N PRO A 318 20.82 19.56 -22.57
CA PRO A 318 21.91 19.15 -21.69
C PRO A 318 22.48 20.29 -20.82
N LYS A 319 22.04 21.53 -21.03
CA LYS A 319 22.43 22.71 -20.24
C LYS A 319 21.36 23.13 -19.24
N ASP A 320 20.28 22.35 -19.10
CA ASP A 320 19.26 22.62 -18.10
C ASP A 320 19.90 22.71 -16.70
N GLU A 321 19.68 23.82 -16.01
CA GLU A 321 20.32 24.12 -14.72
C GLU A 321 19.90 23.15 -13.62
N ARG A 322 18.79 22.41 -13.83
CA ARG A 322 18.31 21.40 -12.89
C ARG A 322 19.12 20.11 -12.95
N LEU A 323 19.88 19.87 -14.01
CA LEU A 323 20.73 18.69 -14.14
C LEU A 323 22.01 18.85 -13.29
N PRO A 324 22.47 17.79 -12.61
CA PRO A 324 23.72 17.80 -11.87
C PRO A 324 24.90 17.98 -12.83
N ARG A 325 26.00 18.52 -12.30
CA ARG A 325 27.23 18.67 -13.08
C ARG A 325 27.94 17.34 -13.32
N ARG A 326 27.70 16.35 -12.46
CA ARG A 326 28.28 15.01 -12.50
C ARG A 326 27.20 13.97 -12.15
N PRO A 327 27.03 12.91 -12.97
CA PRO A 327 27.75 12.69 -14.23
C PRO A 327 27.38 13.74 -15.28
N LYS A 328 28.23 13.91 -16.31
CA LYS A 328 28.03 14.98 -17.30
C LYS A 328 26.83 14.63 -18.19
N PRO A 329 25.82 15.51 -18.34
CA PRO A 329 24.67 15.23 -19.19
C PRO A 329 25.08 14.93 -20.65
N PRO A 330 24.49 13.89 -21.29
CA PRO A 330 24.78 13.54 -22.67
C PRO A 330 24.24 14.62 -23.62
N ALA A 331 24.83 14.72 -24.81
CA ALA A 331 24.24 15.53 -25.88
C ALA A 331 22.87 14.94 -26.29
N PRO A 332 21.95 15.76 -26.85
CA PRO A 332 20.71 15.25 -27.42
C PRO A 332 20.98 14.09 -28.38
N ALA A 333 20.16 13.05 -28.32
CA ALA A 333 20.31 11.91 -29.20
C ALA A 333 20.16 12.33 -30.66
N LYS A 334 20.82 11.61 -31.57
CA LYS A 334 20.76 11.90 -33.02
C LYS A 334 19.33 11.85 -33.57
N GLU A 335 18.51 10.98 -33.00
CA GLU A 335 17.10 10.84 -33.31
C GLU A 335 16.31 11.15 -32.03
N GLN A 336 15.38 12.09 -32.13
CA GLN A 336 14.52 12.50 -31.03
C GLN A 336 13.05 12.36 -31.41
N PHE A 337 12.21 11.96 -30.46
CA PHE A 337 10.79 11.73 -30.65
C PHE A 337 9.99 12.85 -29.96
N GLY A 338 9.18 13.56 -30.74
CA GLY A 338 8.28 14.60 -30.25
C GLY A 338 6.87 14.08 -29.95
N PRO A 339 5.96 14.94 -29.45
CA PRO A 339 4.61 14.54 -29.05
C PRO A 339 3.81 13.79 -30.12
N GLU A 340 3.92 14.19 -31.39
CA GLU A 340 3.23 13.52 -32.51
C GLU A 340 3.71 12.09 -32.73
N ALA A 341 5.03 11.85 -32.62
CA ALA A 341 5.58 10.50 -32.74
C ALA A 341 5.19 9.63 -31.54
N LEU A 342 5.19 10.21 -30.33
CA LEU A 342 4.80 9.52 -29.10
C LEU A 342 3.30 9.15 -29.10
N ALA A 343 2.42 9.97 -29.67
CA ALA A 343 0.99 9.69 -29.73
C ALA A 343 0.64 8.37 -30.46
N GLY A 344 1.53 7.87 -31.32
CA GLY A 344 1.37 6.57 -31.98
C GLY A 344 1.85 5.35 -31.18
N VAL A 345 2.56 5.56 -30.06
CA VAL A 345 3.20 4.49 -29.26
C VAL A 345 2.99 4.62 -27.76
N VAL A 346 2.28 5.67 -27.30
CA VAL A 346 1.90 5.90 -25.91
C VAL A 346 0.39 5.99 -25.85
N PHE A 347 -0.22 5.16 -25.01
CA PHE A 347 -1.66 5.17 -24.78
C PHE A 347 -2.08 6.46 -24.09
N ASP A 348 -3.19 7.03 -24.55
CA ASP A 348 -3.82 8.17 -23.89
C ASP A 348 -4.51 7.71 -22.60
N VAL A 349 -3.81 7.89 -21.47
CA VAL A 349 -4.28 7.60 -20.12
C VAL A 349 -4.23 8.87 -19.27
N PRO A 350 -5.14 9.04 -18.29
CA PRO A 350 -5.18 10.21 -17.42
C PRO A 350 -3.89 10.33 -16.59
N ASP A 351 -3.58 11.54 -16.10
CA ASP A 351 -2.54 11.72 -15.10
C ASP A 351 -3.17 11.72 -13.70
N ASN A 352 -2.50 11.11 -12.73
CA ASN A 352 -2.95 10.97 -11.34
C ASN A 352 -4.42 10.53 -11.19
N PRO A 353 -4.87 9.46 -11.89
CA PRO A 353 -6.26 9.05 -11.79
C PRO A 353 -6.61 8.57 -10.38
N THR A 354 -7.79 8.92 -9.89
CA THR A 354 -8.41 8.25 -8.73
C THR A 354 -9.56 7.37 -9.19
N ALA A 355 -9.85 6.30 -8.46
CA ALA A 355 -10.95 5.41 -8.82
C ALA A 355 -12.29 6.16 -8.75
N ALA A 356 -12.40 7.17 -7.89
CA ALA A 356 -13.58 8.02 -7.75
C ALA A 356 -13.88 8.82 -9.03
N ASP A 357 -12.86 9.19 -9.81
CA ASP A 357 -13.00 9.95 -11.06
C ASP A 357 -13.49 9.10 -12.22
N TYR A 358 -13.44 7.77 -12.10
CA TYR A 358 -13.86 6.86 -13.16
C TYR A 358 -15.39 6.61 -13.18
N PRO A 359 -15.96 6.42 -14.38
CA PRO A 359 -17.37 6.04 -14.51
C PRO A 359 -17.65 4.68 -13.85
N ALA A 360 -18.92 4.43 -13.54
CA ALA A 360 -19.37 3.15 -13.00
C ALA A 360 -18.89 1.98 -13.89
N GLY A 361 -18.46 0.90 -13.25
CA GLY A 361 -17.77 -0.22 -13.87
C GLY A 361 -16.25 -0.05 -13.88
N ARG A 362 -15.74 1.08 -14.42
CA ARG A 362 -14.30 1.37 -14.48
C ARG A 362 -13.73 1.64 -13.09
N ARG A 363 -14.47 2.39 -12.27
CA ARG A 363 -14.17 2.62 -10.86
C ARG A 363 -14.04 1.31 -10.08
N GLU A 364 -14.95 0.37 -10.26
CA GLU A 364 -14.91 -0.93 -9.59
C GLU A 364 -13.71 -1.78 -10.03
N VAL A 365 -13.33 -1.73 -11.32
CA VAL A 365 -12.09 -2.35 -11.81
C VAL A 365 -10.86 -1.69 -11.19
N ALA A 366 -10.80 -0.36 -11.15
CA ALA A 366 -9.69 0.37 -10.55
C ALA A 366 -9.54 0.06 -9.05
N ASN A 367 -10.64 0.05 -8.29
CA ASN A 367 -10.66 -0.36 -6.89
C ASN A 367 -10.19 -1.81 -6.71
N LEU A 368 -10.61 -2.73 -7.59
CA LEU A 368 -10.17 -4.13 -7.54
C LEU A 368 -8.66 -4.25 -7.81
N VAL A 369 -8.12 -3.48 -8.73
CA VAL A 369 -6.69 -3.46 -9.05
C VAL A 369 -5.88 -2.90 -7.89
N SER A 370 -6.32 -1.81 -7.27
CA SER A 370 -5.71 -1.26 -6.05
C SER A 370 -5.77 -2.26 -4.90
N ALA A 371 -6.89 -2.98 -4.73
CA ALA A 371 -7.02 -4.05 -3.75
C ALA A 371 -6.10 -5.25 -4.02
N LEU A 372 -5.94 -5.65 -5.29
CA LEU A 372 -5.00 -6.71 -5.69
C LEU A 372 -3.56 -6.28 -5.38
N TYR A 373 -3.19 -5.04 -5.72
CA TYR A 373 -1.89 -4.47 -5.40
C TYR A 373 -1.62 -4.50 -3.89
N GLN A 374 -2.59 -4.07 -3.06
CA GLN A 374 -2.47 -4.12 -1.61
C GLN A 374 -2.34 -5.55 -1.08
N TYR A 375 -3.09 -6.51 -1.63
CA TYR A 375 -2.93 -7.92 -1.26
C TYR A 375 -1.57 -8.50 -1.68
N MET A 376 -1.01 -8.03 -2.80
CA MET A 376 0.36 -8.39 -3.19
C MET A 376 1.39 -7.93 -2.14
N LEU A 377 1.20 -6.75 -1.52
CA LEU A 377 2.05 -6.29 -0.42
C LEU A 377 1.94 -7.22 0.80
N ILE A 378 0.73 -7.66 1.16
CA ILE A 378 0.53 -8.66 2.23
C ILE A 378 1.24 -9.98 1.89
N MET A 379 1.15 -10.45 0.64
CA MET A 379 1.87 -11.64 0.20
C MET A 379 3.39 -11.45 0.26
N THR A 380 3.89 -10.26 -0.08
CA THR A 380 5.33 -9.95 0.03
C THR A 380 5.79 -9.99 1.49
N GLU A 381 5.04 -9.43 2.44
CA GLU A 381 5.37 -9.56 3.87
C GLU A 381 5.31 -11.03 4.34
N SER A 382 4.35 -11.80 3.82
CA SER A 382 4.12 -13.20 4.20
C SER A 382 5.27 -14.13 3.85
N ILE A 383 6.18 -13.73 2.94
CA ILE A 383 7.33 -14.55 2.57
C ILE A 383 8.24 -14.85 3.77
N PHE A 384 8.36 -13.89 4.69
CA PHE A 384 9.16 -14.01 5.92
C PHE A 384 8.55 -14.95 6.95
N LEU A 385 7.29 -15.31 6.77
CA LEU A 385 6.56 -16.25 7.61
C LEU A 385 6.58 -17.67 7.05
N GLN A 386 7.00 -17.85 5.80
CA GLN A 386 7.03 -19.17 5.15
C GLN A 386 8.12 -20.07 5.73
N PRO A 387 7.85 -21.37 5.89
CA PRO A 387 8.90 -22.36 6.11
C PRO A 387 9.93 -22.34 4.95
N PRO A 388 11.24 -22.44 5.23
CA PRO A 388 12.28 -22.38 4.21
C PRO A 388 12.09 -23.33 3.04
N GLU A 389 11.61 -24.56 3.30
CA GLU A 389 11.36 -25.60 2.31
C GLU A 389 10.25 -25.25 1.31
N HIS A 390 9.33 -24.34 1.67
CA HIS A 390 8.21 -23.93 0.82
C HIS A 390 8.39 -22.53 0.23
N GLN A 391 9.39 -21.76 0.67
CA GLN A 391 9.50 -20.35 0.30
C GLN A 391 9.64 -20.13 -1.21
N LYS A 392 10.42 -20.97 -1.93
CA LYS A 392 10.57 -20.82 -3.39
C LYS A 392 9.26 -21.12 -4.14
N LEU A 393 8.53 -22.15 -3.72
CA LEU A 393 7.22 -22.46 -4.29
C LEU A 393 6.23 -21.33 -4.01
N TYR A 394 6.18 -20.85 -2.77
CA TYR A 394 5.35 -19.73 -2.36
C TYR A 394 5.65 -18.48 -3.20
N PHE A 395 6.92 -18.10 -3.33
CA PHE A 395 7.32 -16.95 -4.12
C PHE A 395 6.84 -17.04 -5.58
N ASN A 396 6.95 -18.21 -6.20
CA ASN A 396 6.47 -18.42 -7.56
C ASN A 396 4.93 -18.34 -7.66
N GLN A 397 4.21 -18.92 -6.69
CA GLN A 397 2.74 -18.95 -6.69
C GLN A 397 2.08 -17.66 -6.24
N ALA A 398 2.76 -16.89 -5.37
CA ALA A 398 2.30 -15.63 -4.83
C ALA A 398 2.81 -14.46 -5.69
N LEU A 399 4.11 -14.18 -5.65
CA LEU A 399 4.68 -12.94 -6.21
C LEU A 399 4.80 -12.99 -7.74
N HIS A 400 5.38 -14.05 -8.32
CA HIS A 400 5.47 -14.15 -9.78
C HIS A 400 4.08 -14.28 -10.43
N ARG A 401 3.20 -15.11 -9.86
CA ARG A 401 1.85 -15.28 -10.41
C ARG A 401 1.02 -14.00 -10.32
N SER A 402 1.02 -13.33 -9.17
CA SER A 402 0.25 -12.09 -9.00
C SER A 402 0.77 -10.98 -9.90
N MET A 403 2.08 -10.77 -9.99
CA MET A 403 2.65 -9.70 -10.82
C MET A 403 2.54 -10.00 -12.33
N ILE A 404 3.08 -11.14 -12.79
CA ILE A 404 3.29 -11.42 -14.23
C ILE A 404 2.02 -11.95 -14.91
N TRP A 405 1.27 -12.82 -14.22
CA TRP A 405 0.15 -13.54 -14.84
C TRP A 405 -1.21 -12.91 -14.58
N ILE A 406 -1.32 -12.08 -13.53
CA ILE A 406 -2.58 -11.46 -13.12
C ILE A 406 -2.50 -9.94 -13.29
N LEU A 407 -1.72 -9.23 -12.47
CA LEU A 407 -1.68 -7.76 -12.48
C LEU A 407 -1.25 -7.23 -13.85
N ASP A 408 -0.11 -7.67 -14.37
CA ASP A 408 0.39 -7.24 -15.69
C ASP A 408 -0.67 -7.41 -16.79
N LYS A 409 -1.30 -8.57 -16.86
CA LYS A 409 -2.31 -8.85 -17.88
C LYS A 409 -3.60 -8.07 -17.64
N LEU A 410 -4.00 -7.89 -16.39
CA LEU A 410 -5.14 -7.07 -16.02
C LEU A 410 -4.93 -5.61 -16.46
N LEU A 411 -3.74 -5.03 -16.20
CA LEU A 411 -3.40 -3.66 -16.61
C LEU A 411 -3.34 -3.54 -18.14
N GLN A 412 -2.83 -4.54 -18.85
CA GLN A 412 -2.85 -4.58 -20.31
C GLN A 412 -4.28 -4.67 -20.89
N GLN A 413 -5.22 -5.30 -20.19
CA GLN A 413 -6.64 -5.31 -20.58
C GLN A 413 -7.33 -3.99 -20.21
N MET A 414 -7.00 -3.37 -19.08
CA MET A 414 -7.55 -2.07 -18.67
C MET A 414 -7.31 -1.01 -19.75
N ARG A 415 -6.10 -0.91 -20.30
CA ARG A 415 -5.80 0.07 -21.36
C ARG A 415 -6.51 -0.17 -22.69
N GLN A 416 -7.27 -1.25 -22.86
CA GLN A 416 -8.17 -1.47 -24.00
C GLN A 416 -9.59 -0.94 -23.74
N VAL A 417 -9.90 -0.56 -22.50
CA VAL A 417 -11.21 -0.05 -22.09
C VAL A 417 -11.24 1.47 -22.22
N SER A 418 -12.12 1.99 -23.07
CA SER A 418 -12.36 3.44 -23.17
C SER A 418 -13.12 3.99 -21.95
N LEU A 419 -12.77 5.22 -21.55
CA LEU A 419 -13.45 6.00 -20.52
C LEU A 419 -14.66 6.80 -21.03
N GLN A 420 -14.82 7.00 -22.35
CA GLN A 420 -15.96 7.72 -22.93
C GLN A 420 -17.04 6.77 -23.49
N PRO A 421 -18.32 7.19 -23.54
CA PRO A 421 -19.36 6.49 -24.29
C PRO A 421 -19.10 6.57 -25.80
N THR A 422 -19.53 5.55 -26.55
CA THR A 422 -19.08 5.14 -27.90
C THR A 422 -19.25 6.13 -29.08
N ASN A 423 -19.50 7.43 -28.86
CA ASN A 423 -19.82 8.39 -29.93
C ASN A 423 -19.02 9.72 -29.92
N ALA A 424 -17.88 9.82 -29.23
CA ALA A 424 -17.06 11.04 -29.26
C ALA A 424 -15.57 10.76 -29.54
N SER A 425 -15.07 11.32 -30.65
CA SER A 425 -13.67 11.47 -31.10
C SER A 425 -12.79 10.21 -31.26
N PRO A 426 -11.79 10.21 -32.17
CA PRO A 426 -10.97 9.01 -32.46
C PRO A 426 -9.95 8.63 -31.37
N VAL A 427 -9.73 9.49 -30.37
CA VAL A 427 -8.79 9.25 -29.26
C VAL A 427 -9.54 9.46 -27.96
N SER A 428 -10.07 8.38 -27.40
CA SER A 428 -10.72 8.40 -26.09
C SER A 428 -9.74 7.92 -25.04
N ALA A 429 -9.64 8.66 -23.94
CA ALA A 429 -8.80 8.27 -22.80
C ALA A 429 -9.14 6.85 -22.36
N ARG A 430 -8.10 6.07 -22.05
CA ARG A 430 -8.15 4.66 -21.68
C ARG A 430 -8.09 4.50 -20.17
N LEU A 431 -8.69 3.43 -19.68
CA LEU A 431 -8.64 3.07 -18.26
C LEU A 431 -7.21 2.70 -17.86
N ALA A 432 -6.77 3.26 -16.73
CA ALA A 432 -5.45 3.02 -16.14
C ALA A 432 -5.58 2.69 -14.65
N PRO A 433 -4.61 1.96 -14.06
CA PRO A 433 -4.58 1.69 -12.62
C PRO A 433 -4.45 2.97 -11.80
N THR A 434 -4.96 2.99 -10.58
CA THR A 434 -4.83 4.15 -9.68
C THR A 434 -3.80 3.92 -8.59
N PHE A 435 -3.42 2.65 -8.36
CA PHE A 435 -2.47 2.21 -7.33
C PHE A 435 -2.75 2.81 -5.94
N GLU A 436 -4.04 3.03 -5.63
CA GLU A 436 -4.43 3.67 -4.38
C GLU A 436 -4.08 2.79 -3.16
N ASN A 437 -3.71 3.45 -2.06
CA ASN A 437 -3.41 2.81 -0.78
C ASN A 437 -4.70 2.44 -0.03
N VAL A 438 -5.47 1.51 -0.61
CA VAL A 438 -6.79 1.11 -0.11
C VAL A 438 -6.71 0.12 1.05
N ASP A 439 -7.56 0.31 2.04
CA ASP A 439 -7.75 -0.66 3.11
C ASP A 439 -8.77 -1.73 2.70
N ILE A 440 -8.29 -2.96 2.59
CA ILE A 440 -9.06 -4.18 2.30
C ILE A 440 -9.31 -5.02 3.57
N GLY A 441 -9.08 -4.44 4.75
CA GLY A 441 -9.23 -5.03 6.07
C GLY A 441 -7.93 -5.64 6.62
N PRO A 442 -7.99 -6.27 7.80
CA PRO A 442 -6.82 -6.87 8.42
C PRO A 442 -6.27 -8.00 7.55
N ARG A 443 -4.96 -8.27 7.66
CA ARG A 443 -4.23 -9.24 6.81
C ARG A 443 -4.85 -10.65 6.79
N ASN A 444 -5.47 -11.07 7.88
CA ASN A 444 -6.18 -12.35 8.01
C ASN A 444 -7.59 -12.38 7.41
N LYS A 445 -8.05 -11.27 6.80
CA LYS A 445 -9.36 -11.12 6.13
C LYS A 445 -9.24 -10.50 4.73
N ALA A 446 -8.12 -9.85 4.42
CA ALA A 446 -7.84 -9.17 3.16
C ALA A 446 -8.12 -10.04 1.91
N PHE A 447 -7.76 -11.33 1.95
CA PHE A 447 -8.04 -12.24 0.83
C PHE A 447 -9.54 -12.42 0.57
N ALA A 448 -10.34 -12.60 1.63
CA ALA A 448 -11.78 -12.73 1.51
C ALA A 448 -12.44 -11.46 0.96
N THR A 449 -11.95 -10.29 1.37
CA THR A 449 -12.37 -8.99 0.81
C THR A 449 -12.08 -8.94 -0.69
N LEU A 450 -10.85 -9.25 -1.11
CA LEU A 450 -10.44 -9.24 -2.51
C LEU A 450 -11.29 -10.18 -3.38
N VAL A 451 -11.53 -11.41 -2.90
CA VAL A 451 -12.40 -12.40 -3.58
C VAL A 451 -13.84 -11.90 -3.68
N SER A 452 -14.35 -11.22 -2.64
CA SER A 452 -15.68 -10.60 -2.66
C SER A 452 -15.78 -9.52 -3.73
N MET A 453 -14.76 -8.66 -3.86
CA MET A 453 -14.71 -7.63 -4.89
C MET A 453 -14.76 -8.21 -6.30
N CYS A 454 -14.02 -9.30 -6.56
CA CYS A 454 -14.08 -10.00 -7.86
C CYS A 454 -15.49 -10.48 -8.18
N ARG A 455 -16.14 -11.19 -7.24
CA ARG A 455 -17.50 -11.70 -7.41
C ARG A 455 -18.53 -10.60 -7.64
N ASN A 456 -18.41 -9.49 -6.92
CA ASN A 456 -19.32 -8.35 -7.05
C ASN A 456 -19.17 -7.66 -8.41
N LEU A 457 -17.93 -7.51 -8.91
CA LEU A 457 -17.67 -6.96 -10.24
C LEU A 457 -18.29 -7.84 -11.33
N ASP A 458 -18.02 -9.15 -11.30
CA ASP A 458 -18.59 -10.12 -12.24
C ASP A 458 -20.13 -10.15 -12.20
N ALA A 459 -20.72 -10.20 -11.00
CA ALA A 459 -22.16 -10.23 -10.83
C ALA A 459 -22.86 -8.98 -11.39
N ARG A 460 -22.22 -7.81 -11.27
CA ARG A 460 -22.79 -6.53 -11.67
C ARG A 460 -22.55 -6.21 -13.15
N TYR A 461 -21.39 -6.57 -13.68
CA TYR A 461 -20.93 -6.11 -15.00
C TYR A 461 -20.60 -7.23 -15.98
N GLY A 462 -20.77 -8.51 -15.64
CA GLY A 462 -20.36 -9.65 -16.48
C GLY A 462 -20.90 -9.65 -17.92
N ASN A 463 -22.02 -8.97 -18.18
CA ASN A 463 -22.60 -8.83 -19.52
C ASN A 463 -22.36 -7.44 -20.17
N ALA A 464 -21.57 -6.58 -19.53
CA ALA A 464 -21.34 -5.22 -20.01
C ALA A 464 -20.37 -5.23 -21.21
N PRO A 465 -20.66 -4.52 -22.32
CA PRO A 465 -19.84 -4.58 -23.55
C PRO A 465 -18.37 -4.19 -23.38
N TRP A 466 -18.07 -3.36 -22.39
CA TRP A 466 -16.72 -2.92 -22.09
C TRP A 466 -15.93 -3.89 -21.20
N TYR A 467 -16.62 -4.80 -20.50
CA TYR A 467 -15.99 -5.79 -19.63
C TYR A 467 -15.66 -7.01 -20.48
N THR A 468 -14.60 -6.89 -21.27
CA THR A 468 -14.22 -7.89 -22.28
C THR A 468 -13.94 -9.25 -21.65
N THR A 469 -14.06 -10.33 -22.43
CA THR A 469 -13.70 -11.68 -21.99
C THR A 469 -12.26 -11.77 -21.48
N GLY A 470 -11.34 -10.99 -22.07
CA GLY A 470 -9.97 -10.88 -21.58
C GLY A 470 -9.91 -10.30 -20.16
N LEU A 471 -10.57 -9.16 -19.93
CA LEU A 471 -10.59 -8.52 -18.61
C LEU A 471 -11.28 -9.42 -17.56
N GLN A 472 -12.39 -10.07 -17.91
CA GLN A 472 -13.10 -11.04 -17.05
C GLN A 472 -12.19 -12.21 -16.64
N SER A 473 -11.47 -12.80 -17.61
CA SER A 473 -10.63 -13.98 -17.37
C SER A 473 -9.54 -13.71 -16.32
N TYR A 474 -8.94 -12.53 -16.33
CA TYR A 474 -7.91 -12.17 -15.35
C TYR A 474 -8.50 -11.80 -13.98
N VAL A 475 -9.69 -11.18 -13.93
CA VAL A 475 -10.42 -10.98 -12.67
C VAL A 475 -10.74 -12.33 -12.01
N GLN A 476 -11.22 -13.30 -12.79
CA GLN A 476 -11.53 -14.65 -12.29
C GLN A 476 -10.29 -15.45 -11.88
N MET A 477 -9.09 -15.02 -12.28
CA MET A 477 -7.84 -15.62 -11.84
C MET A 477 -7.40 -15.13 -10.45
N ILE A 478 -7.83 -13.94 -10.00
CA ILE A 478 -7.42 -13.37 -8.70
C ILE A 478 -7.71 -14.33 -7.51
N PRO A 479 -8.89 -14.96 -7.39
CA PRO A 479 -9.17 -15.91 -6.30
C PRO A 479 -8.30 -17.17 -6.27
N SER A 480 -7.47 -17.40 -7.30
CA SER A 480 -6.53 -18.53 -7.33
C SER A 480 -5.16 -18.22 -6.71
N LEU A 481 -4.95 -16.98 -6.25
CA LEU A 481 -3.78 -16.60 -5.47
C LEU A 481 -3.77 -17.32 -4.10
N PRO A 482 -2.59 -17.52 -3.49
CA PRO A 482 -2.50 -18.13 -2.17
C PRO A 482 -3.26 -17.32 -1.12
N ASP A 483 -4.09 -17.98 -0.31
CA ASP A 483 -4.67 -17.40 0.89
C ASP A 483 -3.65 -17.43 2.03
N VAL A 484 -3.10 -16.27 2.38
CA VAL A 484 -2.11 -16.13 3.47
C VAL A 484 -2.74 -15.84 4.82
N SER A 485 -4.07 -15.83 4.92
CA SER A 485 -4.79 -15.38 6.12
C SER A 485 -4.37 -16.13 7.38
N ALA A 486 -4.05 -17.43 7.26
CA ALA A 486 -3.63 -18.28 8.37
C ALA A 486 -2.26 -17.87 8.96
N LEU A 487 -1.36 -17.27 8.17
CA LEU A 487 -0.04 -16.81 8.62
C LEU A 487 -0.15 -15.54 9.47
N TRP A 488 -1.19 -14.76 9.21
CA TRP A 488 -1.50 -13.50 9.90
C TRP A 488 -2.59 -13.63 10.94
N ALA A 489 -3.04 -14.87 11.21
CA ALA A 489 -3.82 -15.13 12.40
C ALA A 489 -2.92 -14.80 13.60
N THR A 490 -3.38 -13.88 14.45
CA THR A 490 -2.70 -13.63 15.71
C THR A 490 -2.58 -14.97 16.46
N PRO A 491 -1.43 -15.29 17.09
CA PRO A 491 -1.38 -16.36 18.07
C PRO A 491 -2.39 -16.03 19.18
N GLY A 492 -3.60 -16.58 19.07
CA GLY A 492 -4.79 -16.14 19.83
C GLY A 492 -6.09 -16.05 19.02
N THR A 493 -6.07 -15.96 17.69
CA THR A 493 -7.30 -15.98 16.85
C THR A 493 -7.50 -17.28 16.08
N ALA A 494 -6.45 -18.11 15.97
CA ALA A 494 -6.59 -19.53 15.68
C ALA A 494 -6.43 -20.30 16.99
N GLY A 495 -7.49 -20.38 17.79
CA GLY A 495 -7.51 -21.24 18.97
C GLY A 495 -7.21 -20.59 20.33
N ALA A 496 -7.43 -19.28 20.54
CA ALA A 496 -8.10 -18.97 21.81
C ALA A 496 -9.46 -19.69 21.73
N PRO A 497 -9.94 -20.36 22.79
CA PRO A 497 -11.36 -20.65 22.82
C PRO A 497 -12.02 -19.29 22.57
N GLY A 498 -12.71 -19.13 21.43
CA GLY A 498 -13.67 -18.05 21.30
C GLY A 498 -14.42 -18.04 22.62
N CYS A 499 -14.48 -16.89 23.28
CA CYS A 499 -15.09 -16.83 24.60
C CYS A 499 -16.39 -17.62 24.53
N ASP A 500 -16.65 -18.52 25.47
CA ASP A 500 -17.79 -19.43 25.35
C ASP A 500 -19.07 -18.63 25.04
N VAL A 501 -19.52 -18.75 23.78
CA VAL A 501 -20.70 -18.05 23.25
C VAL A 501 -21.95 -18.88 23.43
N SER A 502 -21.85 -20.09 24.01
CA SER A 502 -23.02 -20.93 24.31
C SER A 502 -24.01 -20.21 25.22
N LYS A 503 -23.52 -19.32 26.09
CA LYS A 503 -24.37 -18.45 26.93
C LYS A 503 -25.30 -17.52 26.12
N TYR A 504 -25.00 -17.23 24.86
CA TYR A 504 -25.87 -16.44 23.97
C TYR A 504 -26.80 -17.33 23.12
N GLN A 505 -26.77 -18.66 23.26
CA GLN A 505 -27.64 -19.54 22.49
C GLN A 505 -29.12 -19.22 22.74
N GLY A 506 -29.86 -18.92 21.66
CA GLY A 506 -31.27 -18.52 21.74
C GLY A 506 -31.48 -17.01 21.87
N VAL A 507 -30.42 -16.23 22.03
CA VAL A 507 -30.45 -14.76 21.94
C VAL A 507 -30.47 -14.35 20.45
N PRO A 508 -31.30 -13.40 20.02
CA PRO A 508 -31.24 -12.86 18.66
C PRO A 508 -29.83 -12.36 18.30
N LYS A 509 -29.41 -12.59 17.05
CA LYS A 509 -28.11 -12.09 16.55
C LYS A 509 -28.16 -10.58 16.32
N PHE A 510 -27.06 -9.90 16.60
CA PHE A 510 -26.87 -8.49 16.30
C PHE A 510 -26.90 -8.25 14.78
N PRO A 511 -27.78 -7.36 14.26
CA PRO A 511 -27.80 -7.00 12.85
C PRO A 511 -26.70 -5.99 12.50
N GLN A 512 -26.05 -6.16 11.34
CA GLN A 512 -24.96 -5.28 10.88
C GLN A 512 -25.37 -3.80 10.85
N TYR A 513 -26.57 -3.50 10.36
CA TYR A 513 -27.04 -2.12 10.18
C TYR A 513 -28.23 -1.79 11.09
N PRO A 514 -28.34 -0.55 11.57
CA PRO A 514 -29.57 -0.06 12.19
C PRO A 514 -30.73 -0.03 11.17
N PRO A 515 -32.00 -0.06 11.62
CA PRO A 515 -33.14 0.03 10.71
C PRO A 515 -33.15 1.36 9.93
N ALA A 516 -33.23 1.27 8.60
CA ALA A 516 -33.29 2.43 7.72
C ALA A 516 -34.51 3.32 8.02
N SER A 517 -35.65 2.71 8.32
CA SER A 517 -36.86 3.38 8.80
C SER A 517 -37.32 2.83 10.15
N VAL A 518 -38.07 3.66 10.87
CA VAL A 518 -38.72 3.34 12.15
C VAL A 518 -40.23 3.51 12.01
N GLY A 519 -41.01 2.82 12.84
CA GLY A 519 -42.47 2.90 12.82
C GLY A 519 -43.01 4.30 13.16
N GLU A 520 -44.29 4.54 12.88
CA GLU A 520 -44.96 5.80 13.24
C GLU A 520 -44.94 5.98 14.77
N GLY A 521 -44.29 7.05 15.24
CA GLY A 521 -44.11 7.34 16.68
C GLY A 521 -42.93 6.61 17.34
N GLU A 522 -42.19 5.76 16.64
CA GLU A 522 -40.97 5.12 17.16
C GLU A 522 -39.80 6.13 17.17
N VAL A 523 -39.16 6.31 18.32
CA VAL A 523 -38.00 7.18 18.47
C VAL A 523 -36.71 6.36 18.41
N ARG A 524 -35.74 6.83 17.62
CA ARG A 524 -34.38 6.26 17.58
C ARG A 524 -33.66 6.46 18.90
N HIS A 525 -32.91 5.46 19.33
CA HIS A 525 -32.28 5.44 20.64
C HIS A 525 -30.86 4.90 20.60
N ALA A 526 -30.00 5.35 21.52
CA ALA A 526 -28.58 5.01 21.57
C ALA A 526 -28.25 3.71 22.35
N CYS A 527 -29.15 3.23 23.21
CA CYS A 527 -28.89 2.07 24.08
C CYS A 527 -29.84 0.90 23.82
N MET A 528 -29.39 -0.31 24.16
CA MET A 528 -30.22 -1.51 24.25
C MET A 528 -31.35 -1.31 25.28
N GLY A 529 -32.52 -1.87 24.99
CA GLY A 529 -33.68 -1.84 25.88
C GLY A 529 -34.33 -0.46 26.02
N LEU A 530 -34.17 0.42 25.03
CA LEU A 530 -34.78 1.75 24.98
C LEU A 530 -35.92 1.87 23.95
N ASN A 531 -36.43 0.75 23.44
CA ASN A 531 -37.59 0.74 22.57
C ASN A 531 -38.88 1.05 23.37
N HIS A 532 -39.86 1.68 22.71
CA HIS A 532 -41.08 2.21 23.33
C HIS A 532 -42.24 1.22 23.24
N CYS A 533 -42.20 0.29 22.29
CA CYS A 533 -43.27 -0.66 22.07
C CYS A 533 -42.76 -2.02 21.57
N LYS A 534 -43.69 -2.96 21.38
CA LYS A 534 -43.47 -4.25 20.74
C LYS A 534 -43.07 -4.07 19.26
N GLY A 535 -42.10 -4.85 18.79
CA GLY A 535 -41.58 -4.81 17.42
C GLY A 535 -40.58 -3.68 17.14
N GLU A 536 -40.21 -2.88 18.14
CA GLU A 536 -39.30 -1.75 18.00
C GLU A 536 -37.85 -2.10 18.39
N GLY A 537 -36.88 -1.34 17.92
CA GLY A 537 -35.45 -1.58 18.18
C GLY A 537 -34.73 -2.32 17.04
N ARG A 538 -33.41 -2.49 17.16
CA ARG A 538 -32.55 -2.92 16.04
C ARG A 538 -32.93 -4.26 15.42
N THR A 539 -33.25 -5.27 16.23
CA THR A 539 -33.60 -6.62 15.76
C THR A 539 -35.04 -6.74 15.29
N ARG A 540 -35.91 -5.78 15.61
CA ARG A 540 -37.37 -5.86 15.41
C ARG A 540 -38.06 -7.05 16.10
N ASP A 541 -37.33 -7.74 16.98
CA ASP A 541 -37.74 -8.98 17.62
C ASP A 541 -37.80 -8.79 19.14
N ASN A 542 -38.90 -8.20 19.61
CA ASN A 542 -39.21 -8.10 21.03
C ASN A 542 -40.73 -8.11 21.28
N ALA A 543 -41.13 -8.49 22.49
CA ALA A 543 -42.53 -8.66 22.84
C ALA A 543 -43.16 -7.38 23.43
N CYS A 544 -42.36 -6.48 24.00
CA CYS A 544 -42.84 -5.23 24.59
C CYS A 544 -41.75 -4.16 24.70
N ALA A 545 -42.14 -2.99 25.24
CA ALA A 545 -41.25 -1.87 25.54
C ALA A 545 -40.07 -2.30 26.43
N GLY A 546 -38.88 -1.81 26.08
CA GLY A 546 -37.62 -2.04 26.79
C GLY A 546 -36.94 -3.39 26.59
N GLN A 547 -37.43 -4.24 25.68
CA GLN A 547 -36.83 -5.55 25.35
C GLN A 547 -36.00 -5.58 24.05
N GLY A 548 -35.74 -4.44 23.42
CA GLY A 548 -34.99 -4.34 22.17
C GLY A 548 -33.48 -4.57 22.34
N TYR A 549 -32.88 -5.32 21.42
CA TYR A 549 -31.51 -5.85 21.56
C TYR A 549 -30.38 -4.89 21.18
N CYS A 550 -30.64 -3.70 20.60
CA CYS A 550 -29.58 -2.72 20.38
C CYS A 550 -30.06 -1.33 19.94
N SER A 551 -29.10 -0.39 19.84
CA SER A 551 -29.25 0.97 19.31
C SER A 551 -29.85 1.00 17.90
N THR A 552 -30.69 2.00 17.65
CA THR A 552 -31.27 2.33 16.34
C THR A 552 -30.83 3.71 15.83
N ALA A 553 -29.86 4.34 16.50
CA ALA A 553 -29.25 5.60 16.08
C ALA A 553 -28.59 5.48 14.69
N LEU A 554 -28.60 6.58 13.94
CA LEU A 554 -27.99 6.67 12.62
C LEU A 554 -26.80 7.61 12.61
N GLU A 555 -25.88 7.39 11.68
CA GLU A 555 -24.79 8.30 11.37
C GLU A 555 -25.29 9.54 10.62
N TYR A 556 -24.79 10.71 11.01
CA TYR A 556 -25.03 11.97 10.32
C TYR A 556 -24.36 11.98 8.95
N ASN A 557 -25.11 12.34 7.91
CA ASN A 557 -24.61 12.46 6.55
C ASN A 557 -24.17 13.91 6.28
N TYR A 558 -22.87 14.13 6.18
CA TYR A 558 -22.31 15.46 5.89
C TYR A 558 -22.54 15.91 4.45
N ALA A 559 -22.71 14.98 3.51
CA ALA A 559 -22.94 15.29 2.10
C ALA A 559 -24.41 15.68 1.83
N ASP A 560 -25.34 15.09 2.59
CA ASP A 560 -26.76 15.45 2.56
C ASP A 560 -27.37 15.38 3.97
N PRO A 561 -27.37 16.50 4.72
CA PRO A 561 -27.92 16.57 6.07
C PRO A 561 -29.39 16.14 6.22
N ALA A 562 -30.17 16.13 5.14
CA ALA A 562 -31.56 15.71 5.16
C ALA A 562 -31.72 14.18 5.16
N THR A 563 -30.69 13.42 4.78
CA THR A 563 -30.75 11.96 4.63
C THR A 563 -29.63 11.26 5.42
N PRO A 564 -29.88 10.86 6.68
CA PRO A 564 -28.88 10.17 7.50
C PRO A 564 -28.39 8.85 6.87
N SER A 565 -27.13 8.51 7.13
CA SER A 565 -26.52 7.26 6.69
C SER A 565 -27.02 6.09 7.53
N VAL A 566 -27.38 4.96 6.89
CA VAL A 566 -27.85 3.74 7.58
C VAL A 566 -26.67 2.94 8.14
N PHE A 567 -25.91 3.58 9.01
CA PHE A 567 -24.70 3.04 9.64
C PHE A 567 -24.65 3.43 11.11
N ASP A 568 -23.91 2.63 11.87
CA ASP A 568 -23.45 2.98 13.21
C ASP A 568 -22.45 4.13 13.11
N HIS A 569 -22.50 5.05 14.07
CA HIS A 569 -21.57 6.18 14.10
C HIS A 569 -20.49 5.97 15.15
N THR A 570 -19.29 6.43 14.84
CA THR A 570 -18.05 5.94 15.46
C THR A 570 -17.16 7.08 15.96
N CYS A 571 -17.68 8.30 16.07
CA CYS A 571 -16.89 9.44 16.52
C CYS A 571 -17.78 10.51 17.17
N HIS A 572 -17.12 11.38 17.95
CA HIS A 572 -17.65 12.69 18.33
C HIS A 572 -18.20 13.39 17.06
N VAL A 573 -19.32 14.09 17.19
CA VAL A 573 -20.04 14.81 16.11
C VAL A 573 -20.76 13.97 15.04
N LYS A 574 -20.81 12.65 15.10
CA LYS A 574 -21.44 11.84 14.03
C LYS A 574 -22.88 11.37 14.29
N ASN A 575 -23.53 11.84 15.35
CA ASN A 575 -24.92 11.50 15.63
C ASN A 575 -25.89 12.25 14.70
N ALA A 576 -26.89 11.54 14.16
CA ALA A 576 -27.86 12.14 13.25
C ALA A 576 -28.85 13.13 13.89
N CYS A 577 -29.11 13.03 15.20
CA CYS A 577 -30.09 13.90 15.88
C CYS A 577 -29.84 14.02 17.40
N ALA A 578 -30.68 14.82 18.07
CA ALA A 578 -30.76 14.90 19.53
C ALA A 578 -31.00 13.52 20.16
N GLY A 579 -30.39 13.28 21.32
CA GLY A 579 -30.56 12.04 22.08
C GLY A 579 -29.92 10.77 21.48
N GLN A 580 -29.11 10.90 20.43
CA GLN A 580 -28.52 9.78 19.68
C GLN A 580 -27.00 9.61 19.83
N GLY A 581 -26.31 10.39 20.66
CA GLY A 581 -24.86 10.21 20.92
C GLY A 581 -24.58 9.73 22.35
N GLY A 582 -23.81 8.64 22.57
CA GLY A 582 -23.32 8.23 23.93
C GLY A 582 -21.96 7.46 23.98
N CYS A 583 -20.95 7.98 24.71
CA CYS A 583 -19.52 7.59 24.72
C CYS A 583 -18.77 8.50 25.69
N GLY A 584 -17.95 7.90 26.53
CA GLY A 584 -17.02 8.57 27.43
C GLY A 584 -15.57 8.47 26.97
N LEU A 585 -15.26 8.52 25.66
CA LEU A 585 -13.86 8.52 25.20
C LEU A 585 -13.38 9.92 24.77
N TYR A 586 -14.24 10.68 24.11
CA TYR A 586 -13.99 12.03 23.58
C TYR A 586 -15.04 13.00 24.13
N GLY A 587 -14.83 14.30 23.90
CA GLY A 587 -15.65 15.40 24.42
C GLY A 587 -15.30 15.81 25.85
N THR A 588 -15.94 16.88 26.31
CA THR A 588 -15.75 17.47 27.64
C THR A 588 -16.21 16.53 28.75
N ALA A 589 -15.69 16.71 29.96
CA ALA A 589 -16.13 15.99 31.15
C ALA A 589 -17.66 16.08 31.39
N GLU A 590 -18.31 17.18 30.99
CA GLU A 590 -19.76 17.34 31.08
C GLU A 590 -20.51 16.49 30.05
N GLU A 591 -20.04 16.47 28.80
CA GLU A 591 -20.60 15.64 27.72
C GLU A 591 -20.47 14.15 28.04
N GLN A 592 -19.30 13.71 28.52
CA GLN A 592 -19.08 12.32 28.95
C GLN A 592 -19.93 11.92 30.16
N ASN A 593 -20.38 12.88 30.99
CA ASN A 593 -21.26 12.63 32.11
C ASN A 593 -22.75 12.47 31.71
N HIS A 594 -23.09 12.81 30.45
CA HIS A 594 -24.45 12.80 29.90
C HIS A 594 -24.57 12.02 28.57
N PRO A 595 -24.12 10.76 28.52
CA PRO A 595 -24.24 9.95 27.31
C PRO A 595 -25.72 9.73 26.96
N GLY A 596 -26.03 9.81 25.67
CA GLY A 596 -27.38 9.71 25.12
C GLY A 596 -28.21 10.98 25.22
N HIS A 597 -27.67 12.09 25.74
CA HIS A 597 -28.45 13.31 26.05
C HIS A 597 -27.86 14.58 25.42
N ASN A 598 -27.48 14.50 24.14
CA ASN A 598 -27.05 15.64 23.34
C ASN A 598 -28.26 16.45 22.80
N ALA A 599 -28.07 17.76 22.63
CA ALA A 599 -29.15 18.68 22.27
C ALA A 599 -29.57 18.62 20.79
N CYS A 600 -28.65 18.29 19.87
CA CYS A 600 -28.92 18.25 18.44
C CYS A 600 -27.99 17.26 17.70
N ALA A 601 -28.21 17.09 16.39
CA ALA A 601 -27.26 16.47 15.49
C ALA A 601 -25.85 17.04 15.69
N THR A 602 -24.83 16.20 15.49
CA THR A 602 -23.40 16.54 15.59
C THR A 602 -22.91 17.11 16.93
N LEU A 603 -23.74 17.15 17.98
CA LEU A 603 -23.36 17.56 19.34
C LEU A 603 -23.21 16.35 20.28
N GLY A 604 -23.25 15.13 19.75
CA GLY A 604 -23.03 13.90 20.48
C GLY A 604 -21.55 13.57 20.56
N SER A 605 -21.12 13.10 21.71
CA SER A 605 -19.69 12.96 22.04
C SER A 605 -19.06 11.60 21.63
N CYS A 606 -19.69 10.87 20.69
CA CYS A 606 -19.82 9.43 20.94
C CYS A 606 -20.13 8.42 19.83
N ALA A 607 -19.64 7.17 19.97
CA ALA A 607 -20.02 6.03 19.12
C ALA A 607 -21.28 5.27 19.59
N THR A 608 -22.11 4.80 18.66
CA THR A 608 -23.23 3.89 18.95
C THR A 608 -23.21 2.67 18.02
N PRO A 609 -23.58 1.46 18.48
CA PRO A 609 -24.11 1.15 19.82
C PRO A 609 -23.07 1.27 20.96
N ILE A 610 -23.55 1.62 22.15
CA ILE A 610 -22.72 1.66 23.37
C ILE A 610 -22.54 0.24 23.87
N ASN A 611 -21.31 -0.29 23.81
CA ASN A 611 -21.00 -1.64 24.27
C ASN A 611 -20.50 -1.69 25.72
N ALA A 612 -20.56 -2.88 26.31
CA ALA A 612 -20.29 -3.12 27.72
C ALA A 612 -18.85 -2.78 28.14
N GLU A 613 -17.92 -2.89 27.21
CA GLU A 613 -16.49 -2.69 27.43
C GLU A 613 -16.10 -1.20 27.46
N ARG A 614 -17.03 -0.27 27.18
CA ARG A 614 -16.76 1.18 27.19
C ARG A 614 -16.74 1.77 28.59
N PHE A 615 -15.72 2.58 28.87
CA PHE A 615 -15.59 3.35 30.11
C PHE A 615 -15.34 4.84 29.84
N SER A 616 -15.64 5.70 30.81
CA SER A 616 -15.40 7.15 30.67
C SER A 616 -13.92 7.49 30.88
N THR A 617 -13.34 8.37 30.08
CA THR A 617 -11.93 8.76 30.12
C THR A 617 -11.71 10.01 30.97
N ASP A 618 -12.75 10.81 31.14
CA ASP A 618 -12.70 12.07 31.87
C ASP A 618 -13.92 12.29 32.78
N GLY A 619 -13.86 13.32 33.62
CA GLY A 619 -14.94 13.75 34.50
C GLY A 619 -15.24 12.81 35.68
N PRO A 620 -16.38 13.02 36.37
CA PRO A 620 -16.75 12.29 37.59
C PRO A 620 -16.94 10.78 37.42
N ASN A 621 -17.11 10.30 36.17
CA ASN A 621 -17.29 8.90 35.82
C ASN A 621 -16.05 8.26 35.20
N ARG A 622 -14.89 8.94 35.26
CA ARG A 622 -13.63 8.39 34.76
C ARG A 622 -13.38 6.97 35.31
N GLY A 623 -13.10 6.03 34.40
CA GLY A 623 -12.89 4.61 34.67
C GLY A 623 -14.17 3.79 34.90
N LYS A 624 -15.36 4.39 34.86
CA LYS A 624 -16.65 3.71 35.06
C LYS A 624 -17.37 3.46 33.73
N SER A 625 -18.24 2.45 33.70
CA SER A 625 -18.99 2.03 32.51
C SER A 625 -19.84 3.17 31.92
N VAL A 626 -19.65 3.42 30.63
CA VAL A 626 -20.46 4.40 29.87
C VAL A 626 -21.89 3.91 29.74
N TRP A 627 -22.08 2.62 29.50
CA TRP A 627 -23.40 2.05 29.30
C TRP A 627 -24.27 2.18 30.56
N VAL A 628 -23.71 1.86 31.74
CA VAL A 628 -24.42 2.01 33.01
C VAL A 628 -24.82 3.46 33.21
N ARG A 629 -23.91 4.40 32.93
CA ARG A 629 -24.20 5.83 33.04
C ARG A 629 -25.28 6.28 32.06
N ALA A 630 -25.25 5.80 30.81
CA ALA A 630 -26.26 6.10 29.80
C ALA A 630 -27.64 5.59 30.23
N ARG A 631 -27.69 4.44 30.89
CA ARG A 631 -28.94 3.90 31.43
C ARG A 631 -29.50 4.76 32.57
N GLU A 632 -28.66 5.18 33.51
CA GLU A 632 -29.05 6.11 34.58
C GLU A 632 -29.59 7.43 34.01
N VAL A 633 -28.85 8.05 33.08
CA VAL A 633 -29.25 9.31 32.43
C VAL A 633 -30.59 9.16 31.70
N PHE A 634 -30.80 8.03 31.03
CA PHE A 634 -32.09 7.73 30.40
C PHE A 634 -33.22 7.62 31.43
N GLU A 635 -33.01 6.91 32.53
CA GLU A 635 -34.01 6.71 33.59
C GLU A 635 -34.36 8.04 34.28
N GLU A 636 -33.37 8.91 34.48
CA GLU A 636 -33.53 10.21 35.13
C GLU A 636 -34.14 11.27 34.21
N LYS A 637 -33.72 11.34 32.94
CA LYS A 637 -34.03 12.47 32.04
C LYS A 637 -35.02 12.12 30.94
N THR A 638 -34.96 10.92 30.38
CA THR A 638 -35.71 10.56 29.16
C THR A 638 -36.98 9.78 29.47
N TRP A 639 -36.93 8.79 30.36
CA TRP A 639 -38.08 7.93 30.69
C TRP A 639 -39.29 8.70 31.25
N PRO A 640 -39.13 9.70 32.14
CA PRO A 640 -40.26 10.47 32.62
C PRO A 640 -41.00 11.21 31.51
N GLU A 641 -40.28 11.70 30.50
CA GLU A 641 -40.86 12.40 29.36
C GLU A 641 -41.63 11.45 28.44
N LEU A 642 -41.06 10.29 28.14
CA LEU A 642 -41.74 9.24 27.38
C LEU A 642 -43.04 8.79 28.05
N ARG A 643 -43.06 8.70 29.39
CA ARG A 643 -44.28 8.37 30.15
C ARG A 643 -45.34 9.48 30.11
N LYS A 644 -44.96 10.75 29.97
CA LYS A 644 -45.94 11.83 29.75
C LYS A 644 -46.61 11.68 28.37
N GLN A 645 -45.83 11.32 27.36
CA GLN A 645 -46.33 11.12 25.99
C GLN A 645 -47.15 9.84 25.86
N ASN A 646 -46.76 8.77 26.56
CA ASN A 646 -47.49 7.50 26.61
C ASN A 646 -47.72 7.05 28.07
N PRO A 647 -48.84 7.45 28.69
CA PRO A 647 -49.16 7.09 30.07
C PRO A 647 -49.32 5.59 30.33
N LYS A 648 -49.42 4.76 29.28
CA LYS A 648 -49.49 3.29 29.40
C LYS A 648 -48.13 2.65 29.67
N LEU A 649 -47.04 3.39 29.52
CA LEU A 649 -45.69 2.89 29.83
C LEU A 649 -45.54 2.63 31.33
N PRO A 650 -44.79 1.59 31.72
CA PRO A 650 -44.60 1.22 33.12
C PRO A 650 -43.89 2.33 33.91
N LYS A 651 -44.11 2.34 35.24
CA LYS A 651 -43.59 3.41 36.14
C LYS A 651 -42.07 3.56 36.05
N THR A 652 -41.36 2.45 35.97
CA THR A 652 -39.93 2.34 35.70
C THR A 652 -39.74 1.63 34.35
N PRO A 653 -38.65 1.90 33.62
CA PRO A 653 -38.41 1.21 32.36
C PRO A 653 -38.16 -0.27 32.60
N SER A 654 -38.53 -1.09 31.62
CA SER A 654 -38.25 -2.53 31.66
C SER A 654 -36.75 -2.77 31.78
N PRO A 655 -36.32 -3.80 32.51
CA PRO A 655 -34.92 -4.18 32.53
C PRO A 655 -34.44 -4.53 31.12
N VAL A 656 -33.13 -4.44 30.89
CA VAL A 656 -32.53 -4.92 29.64
C VAL A 656 -32.94 -6.37 29.36
N PRO A 657 -33.10 -6.75 28.07
CA PRO A 657 -33.28 -8.16 27.73
C PRO A 657 -32.06 -8.95 28.23
N HIS A 658 -32.26 -10.17 28.70
CA HIS A 658 -31.21 -11.03 29.26
C HIS A 658 -30.28 -10.30 30.24
N PRO A 659 -30.77 -9.79 31.40
CA PRO A 659 -29.94 -9.07 32.37
C PRO A 659 -28.69 -9.83 32.80
N GLU A 660 -28.73 -11.15 32.82
CA GLU A 660 -27.60 -12.02 33.11
C GLU A 660 -26.46 -11.93 32.08
N LEU A 661 -26.78 -11.54 30.84
CA LEU A 661 -25.82 -11.37 29.74
C LEU A 661 -25.47 -9.90 29.49
N PHE A 662 -26.47 -9.00 29.59
CA PHE A 662 -26.37 -7.62 29.12
C PHE A 662 -26.55 -6.56 30.23
N ARG A 663 -26.33 -6.93 31.51
CA ARG A 663 -26.37 -5.98 32.64
C ARG A 663 -25.55 -4.71 32.41
N TYR A 664 -24.44 -4.82 31.68
CA TYR A 664 -23.55 -3.70 31.37
C TYR A 664 -23.65 -3.26 29.92
N GLY A 665 -24.64 -3.75 29.16
CA GLY A 665 -24.82 -3.48 27.75
C GLY A 665 -24.45 -4.65 26.84
N PRO A 666 -24.61 -4.49 25.51
CA PRO A 666 -24.21 -5.50 24.56
C PRO A 666 -22.69 -5.69 24.59
N THR A 667 -22.25 -6.94 24.70
CA THR A 667 -20.83 -7.28 24.77
C THR A 667 -20.23 -7.41 23.38
N ILE A 668 -18.93 -7.14 23.26
CA ILE A 668 -18.20 -7.36 22.02
C ILE A 668 -18.29 -8.82 21.58
N GLN A 669 -18.25 -9.73 22.55
CA GLN A 669 -18.40 -11.18 22.34
C GLN A 669 -19.74 -11.55 21.69
N TRP A 670 -20.84 -10.88 22.06
CA TRP A 670 -22.14 -11.13 21.42
C TRP A 670 -22.22 -10.57 20.00
N ILE A 671 -21.60 -9.40 19.77
CA ILE A 671 -21.64 -8.70 18.48
C ILE A 671 -20.71 -9.35 17.46
N GLU A 672 -19.45 -9.56 17.84
CA GLU A 672 -18.41 -10.11 16.98
C GLU A 672 -18.47 -11.65 16.96
N ASP A 673 -18.27 -12.29 18.11
CA ASP A 673 -18.07 -13.74 18.14
C ASP A 673 -19.37 -14.54 17.91
N TYR A 674 -20.49 -14.13 18.51
CA TYR A 674 -21.78 -14.84 18.38
C TYR A 674 -22.56 -14.44 17.12
N SER A 675 -22.57 -13.14 16.78
CA SER A 675 -23.37 -12.62 15.66
C SER A 675 -22.60 -12.48 14.35
N GLY A 676 -21.27 -12.57 14.38
CA GLY A 676 -20.41 -12.49 13.19
C GLY A 676 -20.37 -11.10 12.56
N GLN A 677 -20.64 -10.05 13.32
CA GLN A 677 -20.67 -8.66 12.85
C GLN A 677 -19.52 -7.87 13.44
N GLY A 678 -19.01 -6.87 12.72
CA GLY A 678 -17.97 -5.98 13.26
C GLY A 678 -18.56 -4.86 14.13
N MET A 679 -17.79 -4.41 15.12
CA MET A 679 -18.02 -3.13 15.79
C MET A 679 -16.85 -2.19 15.55
N THR A 680 -17.16 -0.95 15.22
CA THR A 680 -16.15 0.09 15.00
C THR A 680 -15.96 0.93 16.28
N ALA A 681 -14.70 1.20 16.67
CA ALA A 681 -14.37 2.04 17.83
C ALA A 681 -13.73 3.37 17.43
N CYS A 682 -13.97 4.41 18.24
CA CYS A 682 -13.22 5.65 18.13
C CYS A 682 -11.77 5.44 18.64
N GLY A 683 -10.78 5.80 17.83
CA GLY A 683 -9.37 5.88 18.23
C GLY A 683 -8.58 4.57 18.08
N ALA A 684 -7.27 4.70 17.91
CA ALA A 684 -6.34 3.58 17.64
C ALA A 684 -5.86 2.86 18.93
N SER A 685 -6.48 3.14 20.08
CA SER A 685 -6.12 2.47 21.34
C SER A 685 -6.87 1.15 21.45
N GLY A 686 -6.14 0.07 21.73
CA GLY A 686 -6.73 -1.23 22.11
C GLY A 686 -7.58 -1.17 23.39
N MET A 687 -7.52 -0.07 24.14
CA MET A 687 -8.37 0.21 25.30
C MET A 687 -9.76 0.70 24.93
N SER A 688 -10.04 0.93 23.65
CA SER A 688 -11.34 1.46 23.23
C SER A 688 -12.47 0.44 23.42
N GLY A 689 -12.19 -0.86 23.55
CA GLY A 689 -13.23 -1.87 23.84
C GLY A 689 -14.03 -2.34 22.63
N ALA A 690 -13.65 -1.93 21.41
CA ALA A 690 -13.80 -2.77 20.23
C ALA A 690 -12.38 -2.94 19.67
N HIS A 691 -12.08 -4.06 18.99
CA HIS A 691 -10.81 -4.23 18.30
C HIS A 691 -10.69 -3.07 17.29
N SER A 692 -9.95 -2.03 17.69
CA SER A 692 -10.06 -0.71 17.07
C SER A 692 -9.77 -0.80 15.57
N CYS A 693 -10.48 0.04 14.81
CA CYS A 693 -10.14 0.47 13.46
C CYS A 693 -8.64 0.34 13.21
N ALA A 694 -8.28 -0.65 12.40
CA ALA A 694 -7.01 -0.78 11.73
C ALA A 694 -7.33 -0.80 10.24
#